data_AF-A0A2K1Y608-F1
#
_entry.id   AF-A0A2K1Y608-F1
#
_cell.length_a   1.000
_cell.length_b   1.000
_cell.length_c   1.000
_cell.angle_alpha   90.00
_cell.angle_beta   90.00
_cell.angle_gamma   90.00
#
_symmetry.space_group_name_H-M   'P 1'
#
loop_
_entity.id
_entity.type
_entity.pdbx_description
1 polymer ?
#
loop_
_entity_poly.entity_id
_entity_poly.type
_entity_poly.pdbx_seq_one_letter_code
_entity_poly.pdbx_strand_id
1 'polypeptide(L)'
;MNASNPDLQNLWVCQGRAGIISKGYFYGQNPLSHTTPAVLAQLSLSSLCSVLLQYILTPLGESAFVSLLLVGFILGPTLWGRSSFLTSVYSMKSIQTSSTFAFFGCIFYIFLIGIKMDLGIVKRAGRKPVVIGFLTFLFPVTLNLIVAGILSGKRELDPVLLKSIWHVAIFQAVTSFHVIVCLLADLKLVNSELGQLAISSSMISGMCSWGLVIVILFITELKHEPFWILLCPISLIVLIFYVLRPLMVKMIAKTPEGKQVKEGYVLSIFIMVLGTAFLSEVLGHHVVFGATALGIAVPHGPPLGTALENKIESFVSSILLPSYFVLSVSRVDLLSIHSETVFVICVFGLTSFIGKVLGGMLPALFFKVPPVEAFSLGLVMSCQGISDVLLVQHGHLTFLVDRQMYSMMVINMLFVSGTFTPVIKFLYDPSRHYKASNKRTIHHTSLNMEFRILAGIYHQDSTPCMIRLLEISNPTAKTPMCCYVVHLVQLVGSLSPLFMYHEPGATAKLPTKDCGRIINAFRLYEQESNGNVIVNLFTSISPFASIHEEVCRLAVEKRTSVVIIPFHMQWRFHGIEDITEARAVNRHILAKAPCSVGILVDRGTLSASKHHFVYKIGIIFVHGRDDREALAYGLRMAKHSKVSLTVIHLIDPAAGAVQSLDMDLDDDIITEFKAASAGKKPHSYVTEFVKDSVELITVIRSVQNSYDLILVGRHHRSFSPIFMGLTEWNEFPELGFLGDVLASSDSQCQVSVLVVQQQVYRAGDRMNSAKNLLEDSAETVEIIFESTQGWKDIDISRHRMQPR
;
A
#
# COMPACT_ATOMS: atom_id res chain seq x y z
N MET A 1 28.64 -13.00 -35.96
CA MET A 1 29.87 -13.43 -36.67
C MET A 1 30.44 -14.59 -35.88
N ASN A 2 30.70 -15.72 -36.54
CA ASN A 2 31.38 -16.88 -35.97
C ASN A 2 32.80 -16.50 -35.49
N ALA A 3 33.19 -16.95 -34.29
CA ALA A 3 34.53 -17.49 -34.03
C ALA A 3 34.65 -17.91 -32.55
N SER A 4 34.75 -19.20 -32.35
CA SER A 4 35.49 -19.87 -31.29
C SER A 4 36.95 -19.38 -31.27
N ASN A 5 37.29 -18.41 -30.42
CA ASN A 5 38.69 -18.13 -30.10
C ASN A 5 38.81 -17.59 -28.65
N PRO A 6 39.59 -18.22 -27.76
CA PRO A 6 39.74 -17.80 -26.36
C PRO A 6 40.57 -16.50 -26.17
N ASP A 7 41.04 -15.88 -27.25
CA ASP A 7 41.88 -14.67 -27.23
C ASP A 7 41.10 -13.33 -27.23
N LEU A 8 39.89 -13.30 -26.68
CA LEU A 8 39.17 -12.03 -26.44
C LEU A 8 39.76 -11.21 -25.27
N GLN A 9 40.79 -11.73 -24.59
CA GLN A 9 41.44 -11.09 -23.44
C GLN A 9 42.29 -9.87 -23.79
N ASN A 10 42.60 -9.61 -25.08
CA ASN A 10 43.37 -8.43 -25.51
C ASN A 10 42.90 -7.89 -26.87
N LEU A 11 41.61 -7.54 -26.99
CA LEU A 11 41.13 -6.84 -28.18
C LEU A 11 41.50 -5.36 -28.06
N TRP A 12 42.73 -5.01 -28.46
CA TRP A 12 43.18 -3.62 -28.55
C TRP A 12 42.38 -2.91 -29.64
N VAL A 13 41.38 -2.13 -29.24
CA VAL A 13 40.63 -1.29 -30.16
C VAL A 13 41.45 -0.02 -30.42
N CYS A 14 42.23 -0.02 -31.50
CA CYS A 14 42.90 1.19 -31.98
C CYS A 14 41.84 2.22 -32.38
N GLN A 15 41.68 3.26 -31.57
CA GLN A 15 40.66 4.28 -31.75
C GLN A 15 41.28 5.56 -32.30
N GLY A 16 40.90 5.94 -33.53
CA GLY A 16 41.14 7.29 -34.04
C GLY A 16 40.41 8.32 -33.17
N ARG A 17 41.00 9.49 -32.96
CA ARG A 17 40.48 10.62 -32.16
C ARG A 17 39.16 11.14 -32.76
N ALA A 18 38.06 10.43 -32.54
CA ALA A 18 36.73 10.88 -32.90
C ALA A 18 36.32 12.04 -31.99
N GLY A 19 35.68 13.06 -32.55
CA GLY A 19 35.20 14.20 -31.78
C GLY A 19 34.16 13.76 -30.73
N ILE A 20 34.15 14.45 -29.59
CA ILE A 20 33.11 14.29 -28.57
C ILE A 20 31.76 14.82 -29.12
N ILE A 21 31.83 15.89 -29.92
CA ILE A 21 30.68 16.60 -30.48
C ILE A 21 30.69 16.46 -32.01
N SER A 22 29.51 16.25 -32.61
CA SER A 22 29.32 16.24 -34.07
C SER A 22 29.02 17.64 -34.59
N LYS A 23 29.51 17.98 -35.79
CA LYS A 23 29.12 19.22 -36.48
C LYS A 23 27.69 19.16 -37.04
N GLY A 24 27.07 17.97 -37.08
CA GLY A 24 25.68 17.76 -37.48
C GLY A 24 25.52 17.08 -38.84
N TYR A 25 24.35 16.50 -39.07
CA TYR A 25 24.01 15.74 -40.28
C TYR A 25 24.13 16.58 -41.56
N PHE A 26 23.69 17.84 -41.51
CA PHE A 26 23.75 18.77 -42.64
C PHE A 26 25.18 19.15 -43.07
N TYR A 27 26.18 18.86 -42.25
CA TYR A 27 27.60 19.04 -42.59
C TYR A 27 28.26 17.74 -43.08
N GLY A 28 27.45 16.74 -43.47
CA GLY A 28 27.93 15.46 -43.99
C GLY A 28 28.51 14.51 -42.94
N GLN A 29 28.33 14.81 -41.64
CA GLN A 29 28.79 13.96 -40.54
C GLN A 29 27.65 13.11 -39.98
N ASN A 30 27.88 11.80 -39.80
CA ASN A 30 26.94 10.97 -39.05
C ASN A 30 27.09 11.28 -37.54
N PRO A 31 26.05 11.78 -36.85
CA PRO A 31 26.14 12.08 -35.42
C PRO A 31 26.37 10.83 -34.55
N LEU A 32 25.90 9.66 -34.98
CA LEU A 32 26.04 8.40 -34.24
C LEU A 32 27.48 7.86 -34.23
N SER A 33 28.38 8.41 -35.06
CA SER A 33 29.81 8.07 -35.01
C SER A 33 30.56 8.80 -33.89
N HIS A 34 29.94 9.81 -33.27
CA HIS A 34 30.48 10.61 -32.17
C HIS A 34 29.92 10.12 -30.82
N THR A 35 30.69 10.28 -29.75
CA THR A 35 30.36 9.65 -28.44
C THR A 35 29.12 10.26 -27.78
N THR A 36 29.01 11.60 -27.71
CA THR A 36 27.89 12.24 -27.02
C THR A 36 26.53 11.99 -27.69
N PRO A 37 26.34 12.18 -29.02
CA PRO A 37 25.06 11.91 -29.65
C PRO A 37 24.68 10.42 -29.61
N ALA A 38 25.66 9.51 -29.69
CA ALA A 38 25.42 8.08 -29.57
C ALA A 38 24.90 7.70 -28.18
N VAL A 39 25.50 8.22 -27.09
CA VAL A 39 25.03 7.95 -25.73
C VAL A 39 23.64 8.54 -25.50
N LEU A 40 23.38 9.77 -25.96
CA LEU A 40 22.04 10.37 -25.87
C LEU A 40 20.99 9.54 -26.62
N ALA A 41 21.32 9.06 -27.82
CA ALA A 41 20.46 8.17 -28.60
C ALA A 41 20.21 6.84 -27.87
N GLN A 42 21.22 6.23 -27.26
CA GLN A 42 21.08 4.99 -26.49
C GLN A 42 20.22 5.16 -25.24
N LEU A 43 20.45 6.22 -24.47
CA LEU A 43 19.64 6.52 -23.28
C LEU A 43 18.17 6.71 -23.69
N SER A 44 17.91 7.60 -24.66
CA SER A 44 16.56 7.88 -25.14
C SER A 44 15.85 6.64 -25.71
N LEU A 45 16.55 5.82 -26.50
CA LEU A 45 16.00 4.60 -27.08
C LEU A 45 15.67 3.55 -26.01
N SER A 46 16.58 3.34 -25.05
CA SER A 46 16.35 2.39 -23.94
C SER A 46 15.15 2.79 -23.10
N SER A 47 15.03 4.08 -22.73
CA SER A 47 13.90 4.62 -21.99
C SER A 47 12.59 4.50 -22.77
N LEU A 48 12.57 4.93 -24.03
CA LEU A 48 11.37 4.91 -24.86
C LEU A 48 10.84 3.49 -25.05
N CYS A 49 11.73 2.55 -25.41
CA CYS A 49 11.35 1.15 -25.55
C CYS A 49 10.84 0.55 -24.23
N SER A 50 11.44 0.91 -23.09
CA SER A 50 10.98 0.42 -21.79
C SER A 50 9.58 0.91 -21.42
N VAL A 51 9.29 2.20 -21.65
CA VAL A 51 7.96 2.78 -21.39
C VAL A 51 6.91 2.20 -22.33
N LEU A 52 7.22 2.06 -23.62
CA LEU A 52 6.30 1.49 -24.60
C LEU A 52 5.96 0.05 -24.26
N LEU A 53 6.96 -0.77 -23.91
CA LEU A 53 6.72 -2.17 -23.57
C LEU A 53 5.97 -2.30 -22.24
N GLN A 54 6.30 -1.47 -21.26
CA GLN A 54 5.56 -1.43 -19.99
C GLN A 54 4.09 -1.04 -20.23
N TYR A 55 3.80 -0.08 -21.10
CA TYR A 55 2.43 0.29 -21.45
C TYR A 55 1.64 -0.89 -22.04
N ILE A 56 2.28 -1.73 -22.86
CA ILE A 56 1.67 -2.92 -23.47
C ILE A 56 1.49 -4.06 -22.44
N LEU A 57 2.44 -4.23 -21.53
CA LEU A 57 2.44 -5.34 -20.56
C LEU A 57 1.66 -5.04 -19.26
N THR A 58 1.44 -3.77 -18.92
CA THR A 58 0.66 -3.37 -17.74
C THR A 58 -0.77 -3.94 -17.72
N PRO A 59 -1.53 -3.94 -18.84
CA PRO A 59 -2.84 -4.61 -18.91
C PRO A 59 -2.81 -6.11 -18.62
N LEU A 60 -1.70 -6.79 -18.96
CA LEU A 60 -1.51 -8.22 -18.70
C LEU A 60 -1.18 -8.50 -17.22
N GLY A 61 -0.95 -7.46 -16.42
CA GLY A 61 -0.61 -7.58 -15.00
C GLY A 61 0.86 -7.88 -14.75
N GLU A 62 1.74 -7.62 -15.71
CA GLU A 62 3.19 -7.79 -15.58
C GLU A 62 3.85 -6.62 -14.85
N SER A 63 4.98 -6.89 -14.20
CA SER A 63 5.78 -5.88 -13.50
C SER A 63 6.67 -5.08 -14.47
N ALA A 64 7.09 -3.88 -14.02
CA ALA A 64 8.03 -3.05 -14.78
C ALA A 64 9.38 -3.77 -15.04
N PHE A 65 9.78 -4.66 -14.13
CA PHE A 65 10.99 -5.46 -14.24
C PHE A 65 11.00 -6.38 -15.48
N VAL A 66 9.90 -7.07 -15.75
CA VAL A 66 9.77 -7.97 -16.92
C VAL A 66 9.89 -7.17 -18.21
N SER A 67 9.30 -5.97 -18.24
CA SER A 67 9.41 -5.05 -19.38
C SER A 67 10.86 -4.63 -19.64
N LEU A 68 11.62 -4.30 -18.59
CA LEU A 68 13.04 -3.91 -18.70
C LEU A 68 13.91 -5.05 -19.23
N LEU A 69 13.71 -6.28 -18.75
CA LEU A 69 14.43 -7.44 -19.24
C LEU A 69 14.14 -7.71 -20.72
N LEU A 70 12.87 -7.73 -21.11
CA LEU A 70 12.45 -7.97 -22.50
C LEU A 70 13.03 -6.93 -23.47
N VAL A 71 13.06 -5.65 -23.07
CA VAL A 71 13.70 -4.58 -23.86
C VAL A 71 15.18 -4.88 -24.07
N GLY A 72 15.88 -5.30 -23.01
CA GLY A 72 17.28 -5.71 -23.12
C GLY A 72 17.50 -6.91 -24.05
N PHE A 73 16.60 -7.89 -24.06
CA PHE A 73 16.65 -9.02 -25.00
C PHE A 73 16.37 -8.60 -26.45
N ILE A 74 15.40 -7.71 -26.67
CA ILE A 74 15.03 -7.19 -27.99
C ILE A 74 16.19 -6.37 -28.59
N LEU A 75 16.75 -5.44 -27.81
CA LEU A 75 17.89 -4.62 -28.21
C LEU A 75 19.22 -5.39 -28.21
N GLY A 76 19.26 -6.56 -27.60
CA GLY A 76 20.38 -7.48 -27.64
C GLY A 76 20.67 -8.04 -29.05
N PRO A 77 21.84 -8.65 -29.24
CA PRO A 77 22.30 -9.20 -30.52
C PRO A 77 21.44 -10.36 -31.04
N THR A 78 20.56 -10.89 -30.20
CA THR A 78 19.78 -12.10 -30.39
C THR A 78 18.53 -11.90 -31.24
N LEU A 79 17.87 -10.74 -31.12
CA LEU A 79 16.64 -10.41 -31.86
C LEU A 79 16.87 -9.28 -32.86
N TRP A 80 16.97 -8.03 -32.38
CA TRP A 80 16.98 -6.84 -33.25
C TRP A 80 18.38 -6.24 -33.46
N GLY A 81 19.36 -6.60 -32.62
CA GLY A 81 20.73 -6.08 -32.65
C GLY A 81 21.55 -6.37 -33.92
N ARG A 82 20.97 -7.06 -34.91
CA ARG A 82 21.58 -7.27 -36.24
C ARG A 82 21.16 -6.24 -37.29
N SER A 83 20.20 -5.36 -36.98
CA SER A 83 19.80 -4.28 -37.89
C SER A 83 20.93 -3.23 -38.02
N SER A 84 21.13 -2.72 -39.25
CA SER A 84 22.17 -1.71 -39.56
C SER A 84 22.07 -0.45 -38.69
N PHE A 85 20.84 -0.08 -38.29
CA PHE A 85 20.60 1.04 -37.39
C PHE A 85 21.10 0.76 -35.97
N LEU A 86 20.72 -0.39 -35.36
CA LEU A 86 21.13 -0.70 -33.99
C LEU A 86 22.62 -0.98 -33.87
N THR A 87 23.26 -1.56 -34.89
CA THR A 87 24.72 -1.73 -34.90
C THR A 87 25.48 -0.40 -35.03
N SER A 88 24.87 0.61 -35.65
CA SER A 88 25.39 1.99 -35.66
C SER A 88 25.18 2.71 -34.33
N VAL A 89 24.03 2.51 -33.66
CA VAL A 89 23.73 3.13 -32.36
C VAL A 89 24.51 2.47 -31.22
N TYR A 90 24.62 1.14 -31.21
CA TYR A 90 25.36 0.34 -30.23
C TYR A 90 26.69 -0.14 -30.79
N SER A 91 27.50 0.78 -31.32
CA SER A 91 28.88 0.49 -31.71
C SER A 91 29.74 0.21 -30.47
N MET A 92 30.76 -0.64 -30.59
CA MET A 92 31.70 -0.96 -29.50
C MET A 92 32.28 0.29 -28.81
N LYS A 93 32.51 1.38 -29.56
CA LYS A 93 33.00 2.67 -29.02
C LYS A 93 32.00 3.29 -28.03
N SER A 94 30.73 3.30 -28.41
CA SER A 94 29.65 3.91 -27.63
C SER A 94 29.28 3.06 -26.42
N ILE A 95 29.35 1.72 -26.53
CA ILE A 95 29.00 0.78 -25.44
C ILE A 95 29.87 1.00 -24.21
N GLN A 96 31.17 1.26 -24.36
CA GLN A 96 32.06 1.51 -23.22
C GLN A 96 31.67 2.77 -22.46
N THR A 97 31.41 3.88 -23.17
CA THR A 97 30.98 5.14 -22.52
C THR A 97 29.59 4.99 -21.89
N SER A 98 28.67 4.33 -22.60
CA SER A 98 27.32 4.03 -22.11
C SER A 98 27.35 3.14 -20.86
N SER A 99 28.28 2.17 -20.80
CA SER A 99 28.48 1.31 -19.63
C SER A 99 28.85 2.13 -18.40
N THR A 100 29.70 3.15 -18.54
CA THR A 100 30.05 4.05 -17.42
C THR A 100 28.82 4.81 -16.89
N PHE A 101 27.98 5.35 -17.78
CA PHE A 101 26.72 6.01 -17.37
C PHE A 101 25.74 5.05 -16.72
N ALA A 102 25.62 3.84 -17.23
CA ALA A 102 24.81 2.78 -16.65
C ALA A 102 25.29 2.39 -15.25
N PHE A 103 26.60 2.24 -15.02
CA PHE A 103 27.15 1.98 -13.69
C PHE A 103 26.90 3.14 -12.73
N PHE A 104 26.97 4.39 -13.20
CA PHE A 104 26.57 5.56 -12.41
C PHE A 104 25.09 5.46 -11.98
N GLY A 105 24.20 5.08 -12.91
CA GLY A 105 22.81 4.76 -12.61
C GLY A 105 22.63 3.70 -11.54
N CYS A 106 23.39 2.61 -11.65
CA CYS A 106 23.41 1.52 -10.68
C CYS A 106 23.84 1.99 -9.28
N ILE A 107 24.85 2.85 -9.17
CA ILE A 107 25.30 3.43 -7.89
C ILE A 107 24.17 4.20 -7.21
N PHE A 108 23.52 5.13 -7.92
CA PHE A 108 22.41 5.91 -7.36
C PHE A 108 21.18 5.04 -7.08
N TYR A 109 20.91 4.04 -7.91
CA TYR A 109 19.82 3.12 -7.71
C TYR A 109 20.01 2.31 -6.42
N ILE A 110 21.20 1.74 -6.19
CA ILE A 110 21.44 1.00 -4.94
C ILE A 110 21.51 1.92 -3.72
N PHE A 111 22.00 3.15 -3.88
CA PHE A 111 21.87 4.17 -2.83
C PHE A 111 20.39 4.43 -2.47
N LEU A 112 19.50 4.55 -3.47
CA LEU A 112 18.05 4.66 -3.24
C LEU A 112 17.49 3.41 -2.52
N ILE A 113 17.92 2.21 -2.89
CA ILE A 113 17.58 0.99 -2.15
C ILE A 113 17.98 1.11 -0.67
N GLY A 114 19.19 1.61 -0.40
CA GLY A 114 19.68 1.83 0.96
C GLY A 114 18.82 2.83 1.75
N ILE A 115 18.41 3.95 1.13
CA ILE A 115 17.50 4.92 1.76
C ILE A 115 16.14 4.28 2.08
N LYS A 116 15.65 3.38 1.22
CA LYS A 116 14.38 2.68 1.38
C LYS A 116 14.41 1.57 2.46
N MET A 117 15.60 1.13 2.91
CA MET A 117 15.76 0.09 3.93
C MET A 117 15.55 0.61 5.37
N ASP A 118 14.33 0.59 5.91
CA ASP A 118 14.12 0.97 7.33
C ASP A 118 14.50 -0.14 8.33
N LEU A 119 15.72 -0.06 8.89
CA LEU A 119 16.20 -1.00 9.92
C LEU A 119 15.35 -0.99 11.20
N GLY A 120 14.51 0.03 11.40
CA GLY A 120 13.52 0.09 12.47
C GLY A 120 12.46 -1.01 12.35
N ILE A 121 12.10 -1.42 11.13
CA ILE A 121 11.13 -2.49 10.88
C ILE A 121 11.64 -3.81 11.48
N VAL A 122 12.92 -4.13 11.27
CA VAL A 122 13.54 -5.36 11.83
C VAL A 122 13.55 -5.34 13.35
N LYS A 123 13.82 -4.19 13.98
CA LYS A 123 13.82 -4.06 15.44
C LYS A 123 12.44 -4.18 16.07
N ARG A 124 11.40 -3.75 15.36
CA ARG A 124 10.00 -3.83 15.79
C ARG A 124 9.31 -5.12 15.33
N ALA A 125 9.96 -5.90 14.48
CA ALA A 125 9.40 -7.14 13.95
C ALA A 125 9.13 -8.12 15.09
N GLY A 126 7.89 -8.61 15.15
CA GLY A 126 7.53 -9.68 16.07
C GLY A 126 8.24 -11.00 15.72
N ARG A 127 8.06 -12.02 16.56
CA ARG A 127 8.68 -13.35 16.35
C ARG A 127 8.30 -13.99 15.01
N LYS A 128 7.08 -13.76 14.53
CA LYS A 128 6.53 -14.36 13.30
C LYS A 128 7.33 -13.97 12.03
N PRO A 129 7.50 -12.67 11.68
CA PRO A 129 8.34 -12.28 10.54
C PRO A 129 9.80 -12.74 10.62
N VAL A 130 10.38 -12.79 11.82
CA VAL A 130 11.77 -13.21 12.01
C VAL A 130 11.97 -14.67 11.63
N VAL A 131 11.09 -15.56 12.10
CA VAL A 131 11.15 -16.98 11.78
C VAL A 131 10.88 -17.21 10.29
N ILE A 132 9.88 -16.54 9.72
CA ILE A 132 9.57 -16.65 8.28
C ILE A 132 10.75 -16.18 7.44
N GLY A 133 11.30 -15.00 7.72
CA GLY A 133 12.43 -14.43 6.98
C GLY A 133 13.68 -15.31 7.04
N PHE A 134 14.04 -15.80 8.24
CA PHE A 134 15.22 -16.64 8.41
C PHE A 134 15.07 -18.00 7.69
N LEU A 135 13.91 -18.65 7.80
CA LEU A 135 13.65 -19.91 7.11
C LEU A 135 13.57 -19.73 5.59
N THR A 136 12.97 -18.64 5.12
CA THR A 136 12.94 -18.32 3.68
C THR A 136 14.34 -18.10 3.09
N PHE A 137 15.31 -17.68 3.89
CA PHE A 137 16.72 -17.66 3.49
C PHE A 137 17.38 -19.05 3.59
N LEU A 138 17.19 -19.76 4.70
CA LEU A 138 17.89 -21.00 4.99
C LEU A 138 17.49 -22.16 4.07
N PHE A 139 16.19 -22.33 3.79
CA PHE A 139 15.68 -23.41 2.96
C PHE A 139 16.24 -23.42 1.52
N PRO A 140 16.14 -22.34 0.72
CA PRO A 140 16.67 -22.36 -0.64
C PRO A 140 18.20 -22.49 -0.68
N VAL A 141 18.92 -21.88 0.27
CA VAL A 141 20.38 -22.00 0.34
C VAL A 141 20.78 -23.45 0.62
N THR A 142 20.17 -24.11 1.62
CA THR A 142 20.50 -25.49 1.97
C THR A 142 20.15 -26.46 0.84
N LEU A 143 18.97 -26.33 0.22
CA LEU A 143 18.58 -27.16 -0.92
C LEU A 143 19.53 -27.00 -2.11
N ASN A 144 19.87 -25.77 -2.48
CA ASN A 144 20.80 -25.52 -3.58
C ASN A 144 22.21 -26.01 -3.28
N LEU A 145 22.70 -25.89 -2.04
CA LEU A 145 24.01 -26.44 -1.67
C LEU A 145 24.05 -27.98 -1.72
N ILE A 146 22.97 -28.65 -1.29
CA ILE A 146 22.85 -30.12 -1.40
C ILE A 146 22.89 -30.53 -2.88
N VAL A 147 22.11 -29.87 -3.73
CA VAL A 147 22.06 -30.14 -5.17
C VAL A 147 23.42 -29.86 -5.83
N ALA A 148 24.11 -28.79 -5.44
CA ALA A 148 25.46 -28.48 -5.90
C ALA A 148 26.45 -29.57 -5.49
N GLY A 149 26.37 -30.10 -4.26
CA GLY A 149 27.20 -31.21 -3.80
C GLY A 149 26.98 -32.49 -4.60
N ILE A 150 25.72 -32.83 -4.90
CA ILE A 150 25.35 -34.00 -5.71
C ILE A 150 25.87 -33.86 -7.14
N LEU A 151 25.68 -32.69 -7.77
CA LEU A 151 26.13 -32.43 -9.13
C LEU A 151 27.66 -32.35 -9.23
N SER A 152 28.33 -31.80 -8.21
CA SER A 152 29.80 -31.74 -8.15
C SER A 152 30.46 -33.12 -8.11
N GLY A 153 29.74 -34.15 -7.64
CA GLY A 153 30.21 -35.53 -7.63
C GLY A 153 30.18 -36.23 -9.00
N LYS A 154 29.51 -35.64 -10.01
CA LYS A 154 29.42 -36.22 -11.36
C LYS A 154 30.58 -35.71 -12.22
N ARG A 155 31.49 -36.61 -12.61
CA ARG A 155 32.68 -36.30 -13.44
C ARG A 155 32.40 -35.95 -14.91
N GLU A 156 31.15 -36.11 -15.36
CA GLU A 156 30.75 -35.88 -16.76
C GLU A 156 30.46 -34.41 -17.09
N LEU A 157 30.38 -33.52 -16.10
CA LEU A 157 30.10 -32.10 -16.30
C LEU A 157 31.35 -31.33 -16.74
N ASP A 158 31.15 -30.30 -17.56
CA ASP A 158 32.21 -29.37 -18.00
C ASP A 158 33.01 -28.82 -16.78
N PRO A 159 34.35 -28.88 -16.78
CA PRO A 159 35.20 -28.34 -15.71
C PRO A 159 34.94 -26.84 -15.40
N VAL A 160 34.53 -26.04 -16.37
CA VAL A 160 34.18 -24.62 -16.17
C VAL A 160 32.91 -24.48 -15.32
N LEU A 161 31.95 -25.37 -15.56
CA LEU A 161 30.68 -25.47 -14.83
C LEU A 161 30.92 -25.94 -13.40
N LEU A 162 31.76 -26.94 -13.20
CA LEU A 162 32.13 -27.45 -11.87
C LEU A 162 32.80 -26.39 -10.98
N LYS A 163 33.64 -25.52 -11.53
CA LYS A 163 34.29 -24.44 -10.76
C LYS A 163 33.30 -23.37 -10.28
N SER A 164 32.25 -23.11 -11.06
CA SER A 164 31.28 -22.03 -10.81
C SER A 164 30.01 -22.52 -10.11
N ILE A 165 29.81 -23.85 -9.97
CA ILE A 165 28.55 -24.46 -9.54
C ILE A 165 28.08 -23.99 -8.15
N TRP A 166 29.00 -23.85 -7.20
CA TRP A 166 28.70 -23.37 -5.84
C TRP A 166 28.26 -21.90 -5.84
N HIS A 167 28.90 -21.07 -6.67
CA HIS A 167 28.54 -19.65 -6.81
C HIS A 167 27.17 -19.49 -7.45
N VAL A 168 26.89 -20.26 -8.52
CA VAL A 168 25.57 -20.28 -9.18
C VAL A 168 24.46 -20.73 -8.22
N ALA A 169 24.71 -21.79 -7.44
CA ALA A 169 23.78 -22.30 -6.45
C ALA A 169 23.37 -21.24 -5.43
N ILE A 170 24.35 -20.47 -4.93
CA ILE A 170 24.11 -19.42 -3.93
C ILE A 170 23.45 -18.19 -4.55
N PHE A 171 23.92 -17.71 -5.69
CA PHE A 171 23.33 -16.54 -6.35
C PHE A 171 21.86 -16.78 -6.75
N GLN A 172 21.48 -18.01 -7.10
CA GLN A 172 20.07 -18.36 -7.33
C GLN A 172 19.23 -18.39 -6.05
N ALA A 173 19.82 -18.74 -4.91
CA ALA A 173 19.12 -18.89 -3.62
C ALA A 173 18.87 -17.55 -2.90
N VAL A 174 19.74 -16.56 -3.12
CA VAL A 174 19.65 -15.22 -2.51
C VAL A 174 18.31 -14.54 -2.84
N THR A 175 17.80 -13.76 -1.88
CA THR A 175 16.60 -12.93 -2.03
C THR A 175 16.90 -11.47 -1.72
N SER A 176 16.20 -10.57 -2.40
CA SER A 176 16.28 -9.13 -2.16
C SER A 176 14.96 -8.58 -1.63
N PHE A 177 15.00 -7.92 -0.48
CA PHE A 177 13.83 -7.26 0.11
C PHE A 177 13.23 -6.18 -0.82
N HIS A 178 14.08 -5.48 -1.57
CA HIS A 178 13.66 -4.36 -2.42
C HIS A 178 12.72 -4.84 -3.53
N VAL A 179 13.03 -6.00 -4.12
CA VAL A 179 12.21 -6.63 -5.16
C VAL A 179 10.81 -6.89 -4.63
N ILE A 180 10.72 -7.42 -3.41
CA ILE A 180 9.46 -7.75 -2.76
C ILE A 180 8.66 -6.46 -2.49
N VAL A 181 9.28 -5.42 -1.92
CA VAL A 181 8.61 -4.12 -1.71
C VAL A 181 8.07 -3.53 -3.01
N CYS A 182 8.87 -3.53 -4.09
CA CYS A 182 8.42 -3.04 -5.41
C CYS A 182 7.27 -3.88 -5.97
N LEU A 183 7.36 -5.20 -5.91
CA LEU A 183 6.29 -6.09 -6.37
C LEU A 183 4.98 -5.85 -5.61
N LEU A 184 5.05 -5.72 -4.28
CA LEU A 184 3.87 -5.42 -3.47
C LEU A 184 3.30 -4.02 -3.77
N ALA A 185 4.15 -3.04 -4.08
CA ALA A 185 3.71 -1.72 -4.52
C ALA A 185 2.98 -1.80 -5.86
N ASP A 186 3.54 -2.52 -6.83
CA ASP A 186 2.93 -2.75 -8.15
C ASP A 186 1.59 -3.48 -8.04
N LEU A 187 1.48 -4.46 -7.13
CA LEU A 187 0.25 -5.21 -6.85
C LEU A 187 -0.73 -4.47 -5.93
N LYS A 188 -0.36 -3.30 -5.39
CA LYS A 188 -1.13 -2.53 -4.39
C LYS A 188 -1.43 -3.33 -3.11
N LEU A 189 -0.50 -4.20 -2.71
CA LEU A 189 -0.62 -5.08 -1.54
C LEU A 189 0.25 -4.67 -0.35
N VAL A 190 1.05 -3.59 -0.48
CA VAL A 190 1.95 -3.09 0.59
C VAL A 190 1.24 -2.96 1.94
N ASN A 191 -0.02 -2.53 1.90
CA ASN A 191 -0.78 -2.20 3.10
C ASN A 191 -1.48 -3.41 3.69
N SER A 192 -1.62 -4.52 2.96
CA SER A 192 -2.27 -5.73 3.43
C SER A 192 -1.50 -6.36 4.59
N GLU A 193 -2.16 -7.15 5.44
CA GLU A 193 -1.48 -7.89 6.53
C GLU A 193 -0.40 -8.82 5.97
N LEU A 194 -0.71 -9.50 4.86
CA LEU A 194 0.22 -10.32 4.10
C LEU A 194 1.41 -9.49 3.61
N GLY A 195 1.15 -8.27 3.14
CA GLY A 195 2.19 -7.39 2.62
C GLY A 195 3.12 -6.84 3.68
N GLN A 196 2.60 -6.41 4.83
CA GLN A 196 3.44 -6.01 5.96
C GLN A 196 4.27 -7.19 6.48
N LEU A 197 3.69 -8.40 6.51
CA LEU A 197 4.40 -9.62 6.87
C LEU A 197 5.50 -9.96 5.85
N ALA A 198 5.25 -9.83 4.56
CA ALA A 198 6.23 -10.06 3.49
C ALA A 198 7.37 -9.03 3.54
N ILE A 199 7.08 -7.75 3.74
CA ILE A 199 8.09 -6.68 3.81
C ILE A 199 9.01 -6.88 5.02
N SER A 200 8.46 -7.15 6.19
CA SER A 200 9.26 -7.39 7.40
C SER A 200 10.07 -8.69 7.31
N SER A 201 9.49 -9.77 6.79
CA SER A 201 10.20 -11.05 6.61
C SER A 201 11.30 -10.97 5.55
N SER A 202 11.03 -10.30 4.43
CA SER A 202 11.99 -10.12 3.33
C SER A 202 13.17 -9.25 3.69
N MET A 203 12.98 -8.27 4.58
CA MET A 203 14.08 -7.46 5.09
C MET A 203 15.08 -8.33 5.86
N ILE A 204 14.58 -9.27 6.66
CA ILE A 204 15.41 -10.21 7.43
C ILE A 204 16.10 -11.20 6.48
N SER A 205 15.36 -11.80 5.55
CA SER A 205 15.95 -12.72 4.56
C SER A 205 16.99 -12.03 3.67
N GLY A 206 16.75 -10.78 3.29
CA GLY A 206 17.64 -9.93 2.51
C GLY A 206 18.92 -9.59 3.27
N MET A 207 18.84 -9.23 4.56
CA MET A 207 20.02 -8.99 5.40
C MET A 207 20.89 -10.25 5.53
N CYS A 208 20.28 -11.42 5.76
CA CYS A 208 20.99 -12.69 5.78
C CYS A 208 21.65 -13.00 4.42
N SER A 209 20.92 -12.78 3.33
CA SER A 209 21.41 -13.02 1.97
C SER A 209 22.59 -12.12 1.60
N TRP A 210 22.51 -10.82 1.91
CA TRP A 210 23.63 -9.89 1.70
C TRP A 210 24.85 -10.25 2.56
N GLY A 211 24.62 -10.67 3.81
CA GLY A 211 25.69 -11.20 4.66
C GLY A 211 26.39 -12.39 4.03
N LEU A 212 25.64 -13.33 3.46
CA LEU A 212 26.19 -14.49 2.75
C LEU A 212 27.01 -14.09 1.53
N VAL A 213 26.53 -13.15 0.71
CA VAL A 213 27.27 -12.62 -0.46
C VAL A 213 28.60 -11.99 -0.04
N ILE A 214 28.60 -11.17 1.02
CA ILE A 214 29.82 -10.54 1.53
C ILE A 214 30.83 -11.61 1.97
N VAL A 215 30.38 -12.65 2.68
CA VAL A 215 31.26 -13.75 3.12
C VAL A 215 31.87 -14.49 1.93
N ILE A 216 31.11 -14.73 0.85
CA ILE A 216 31.62 -15.41 -0.34
C ILE A 216 32.68 -14.55 -1.05
N LEU A 217 32.37 -13.28 -1.27
CA LEU A 217 33.31 -12.34 -1.88
C LEU A 217 34.58 -12.20 -1.02
N PHE A 218 34.44 -12.22 0.31
CA PHE A 218 35.57 -12.24 1.22
C PHE A 218 36.42 -13.51 1.05
N ILE A 219 35.81 -14.69 1.01
CA ILE A 219 36.53 -15.97 0.86
C ILE A 219 37.30 -16.03 -0.48
N THR A 220 36.75 -15.46 -1.56
CA THR A 220 37.43 -15.42 -2.86
C THR A 220 38.67 -14.53 -2.87
N GLU A 221 38.66 -13.46 -2.05
CA GLU A 221 39.74 -12.47 -1.95
C GLU A 221 40.81 -12.82 -0.91
N LEU A 222 40.58 -13.83 -0.03
CA LEU A 222 41.55 -14.34 0.97
C LEU A 222 42.88 -14.84 0.39
N LYS A 223 43.05 -14.83 -0.95
CA LYS A 223 44.33 -15.09 -1.62
C LYS A 223 45.35 -13.97 -1.41
N HIS A 224 44.90 -12.78 -0.98
CA HIS A 224 45.74 -11.63 -0.61
C HIS A 224 45.61 -11.33 0.89
N GLU A 225 46.62 -10.65 1.47
CA GLU A 225 46.79 -10.34 2.90
C GLU A 225 45.46 -10.20 3.70
N PRO A 226 45.07 -11.21 4.52
CA PRO A 226 43.70 -11.34 5.04
C PRO A 226 43.32 -10.27 6.08
N PHE A 227 44.31 -9.65 6.71
CA PHE A 227 44.09 -8.67 7.78
C PHE A 227 43.54 -7.33 7.25
N TRP A 228 44.11 -6.80 6.16
CA TRP A 228 43.70 -5.50 5.61
C TRP A 228 42.31 -5.57 4.97
N ILE A 229 41.99 -6.69 4.33
CA ILE A 229 40.71 -6.90 3.64
C ILE A 229 39.53 -6.87 4.63
N LEU A 230 39.70 -7.35 5.87
CA LEU A 230 38.65 -7.32 6.89
C LEU A 230 38.54 -5.95 7.60
N LEU A 231 39.66 -5.25 7.79
CA LEU A 231 39.70 -3.97 8.50
C LEU A 231 39.15 -2.80 7.67
N CYS A 232 39.44 -2.78 6.37
CA CYS A 232 38.99 -1.75 5.43
C CYS A 232 37.46 -1.52 5.39
N PRO A 233 36.58 -2.54 5.26
CA PRO A 233 35.14 -2.33 5.20
C PRO A 233 34.57 -1.86 6.53
N ILE A 234 35.11 -2.37 7.64
CA ILE A 234 34.74 -1.92 8.99
C ILE A 234 35.10 -0.45 9.15
N SER A 235 36.29 -0.03 8.71
CA SER A 235 36.72 1.37 8.77
C SER A 235 35.81 2.30 7.95
N LEU A 236 35.35 1.86 6.78
CA LEU A 236 34.42 2.62 5.94
C LEU A 236 33.04 2.74 6.59
N ILE A 237 32.52 1.66 7.17
CA ILE A 237 31.27 1.68 7.93
C ILE A 237 31.39 2.66 9.10
N VAL A 238 32.48 2.59 9.88
CA VAL A 238 32.74 3.50 11.00
C VAL A 238 32.77 4.95 10.50
N LEU A 239 33.48 5.26 9.42
CA LEU A 239 33.51 6.59 8.82
C LEU A 239 32.10 7.09 8.45
N ILE A 240 31.30 6.26 7.78
CA ILE A 240 29.95 6.62 7.35
C ILE A 240 29.04 6.89 8.56
N PHE A 241 29.04 6.02 9.57
CA PHE A 241 28.14 6.14 10.72
C PHE A 241 28.56 7.21 11.73
N TYR A 242 29.86 7.45 11.92
CA TYR A 242 30.35 8.40 12.92
C TYR A 242 30.68 9.79 12.37
N VAL A 243 30.89 9.94 11.04
CA VAL A 243 31.18 11.23 10.42
C VAL A 243 30.03 11.69 9.52
N LEU A 244 29.67 10.87 8.53
CA LEU A 244 28.70 11.29 7.50
C LEU A 244 27.27 11.35 8.03
N ARG A 245 26.86 10.37 8.84
CA ARG A 245 25.52 10.36 9.46
C ARG A 245 25.26 11.57 10.37
N PRO A 246 26.11 11.95 11.33
CA PRO A 246 25.86 13.14 12.14
C PRO A 246 25.90 14.44 11.32
N LEU A 247 26.65 14.51 10.23
CA LEU A 247 26.58 15.65 9.29
C LEU A 247 25.18 15.76 8.68
N MET A 248 24.62 14.65 8.19
CA MET A 248 23.25 14.63 7.64
C MET A 248 22.20 14.98 8.70
N VAL A 249 22.33 14.48 9.93
CA VAL A 249 21.42 14.84 11.04
C VAL A 249 21.52 16.34 11.38
N LYS A 250 22.71 16.94 11.35
CA LYS A 250 22.88 18.39 11.51
C LYS A 250 22.25 19.19 10.37
N MET A 251 22.28 18.67 9.13
CA MET A 251 21.60 19.30 7.98
C MET A 251 20.08 19.31 8.17
N ILE A 252 19.52 18.23 8.71
CA ILE A 252 18.09 18.14 9.08
C ILE A 252 17.76 19.16 10.17
N ALA A 253 18.54 19.20 11.26
CA ALA A 253 18.29 20.13 12.38
C ALA A 253 18.33 21.61 11.97
N LYS A 254 19.05 21.96 10.91
CA LYS A 254 19.11 23.33 10.35
C LYS A 254 18.02 23.62 9.32
N THR A 255 17.19 22.64 8.96
CA THR A 255 16.11 22.82 8.00
C THR A 255 14.82 23.13 8.77
N PRO A 256 14.17 24.30 8.54
CA PRO A 256 12.94 24.67 9.25
C PRO A 256 11.79 23.70 8.95
N GLU A 257 10.99 23.36 9.97
CA GLU A 257 9.85 22.44 9.87
C GLU A 257 8.87 22.91 8.78
N GLY A 258 8.44 21.98 7.90
CA GLY A 258 7.46 22.24 6.84
C GLY A 258 8.01 22.85 5.54
N LYS A 259 9.31 23.17 5.45
CA LYS A 259 9.94 23.65 4.20
C LYS A 259 10.78 22.57 3.53
N GLN A 260 10.83 22.59 2.19
CA GLN A 260 11.68 21.68 1.41
C GLN A 260 13.16 21.86 1.78
N VAL A 261 13.91 20.76 1.76
CA VAL A 261 15.36 20.75 2.01
C VAL A 261 16.06 21.63 0.97
N LYS A 262 17.00 22.48 1.43
CA LYS A 262 17.80 23.34 0.53
C LYS A 262 18.52 22.50 -0.52
N GLU A 263 18.52 22.96 -1.77
CA GLU A 263 19.15 22.23 -2.90
C GLU A 263 20.65 21.96 -2.67
N GLY A 264 21.35 22.89 -2.02
CA GLY A 264 22.77 22.70 -1.66
C GLY A 264 23.02 21.47 -0.75
N TYR A 265 22.04 21.11 0.10
CA TYR A 265 22.15 19.91 0.93
C TYR A 265 21.95 18.63 0.11
N VAL A 266 21.03 18.64 -0.87
CA VAL A 266 20.84 17.52 -1.80
C VAL A 266 22.12 17.31 -2.62
N LEU A 267 22.72 18.38 -3.16
CA LEU A 267 23.97 18.32 -3.89
C LEU A 267 25.12 17.78 -3.03
N SER A 268 25.22 18.21 -1.78
CA SER A 268 26.23 17.70 -0.83
C SER A 268 26.10 16.19 -0.63
N ILE A 269 24.87 15.66 -0.58
CA ILE A 269 24.65 14.22 -0.41
C ILE A 269 25.03 13.46 -1.68
N PHE A 270 24.80 14.01 -2.88
CA PHE A 270 25.27 13.39 -4.11
C PHE A 270 26.80 13.28 -4.16
N ILE A 271 27.49 14.34 -3.74
CA ILE A 271 28.95 14.33 -3.62
C ILE A 271 29.39 13.27 -2.59
N MET A 272 28.67 13.13 -1.47
CA MET A 272 28.94 12.09 -0.48
C MET A 272 28.74 10.68 -1.05
N VAL A 273 27.69 10.43 -1.85
CA VAL A 273 27.47 9.12 -2.51
C VAL A 273 28.62 8.77 -3.44
N LEU A 274 29.06 9.72 -4.27
CA LEU A 274 30.20 9.51 -5.17
C LEU A 274 31.50 9.32 -4.39
N GLY A 275 31.69 10.07 -3.30
CA GLY A 275 32.84 9.94 -2.41
C GLY A 275 32.90 8.58 -1.73
N THR A 276 31.80 8.09 -1.15
CA THR A 276 31.79 6.78 -0.47
C THR A 276 31.91 5.62 -1.46
N ALA A 277 31.31 5.74 -2.65
CA ALA A 277 31.47 4.81 -3.76
C ALA A 277 32.95 4.71 -4.19
N PHE A 278 33.61 5.85 -4.41
CA PHE A 278 35.03 5.91 -4.75
C PHE A 278 35.92 5.35 -3.63
N LEU A 279 35.68 5.73 -2.37
CA LEU A 279 36.43 5.19 -1.24
C LEU A 279 36.29 3.67 -1.12
N SER A 280 35.11 3.11 -1.40
CA SER A 280 34.95 1.65 -1.36
C SER A 280 35.83 0.94 -2.39
N GLU A 281 35.96 1.48 -3.60
CA GLU A 281 36.81 0.92 -4.66
C GLU A 281 38.30 1.07 -4.34
N VAL A 282 38.71 2.22 -3.79
CA VAL A 282 40.09 2.43 -3.29
C VAL A 282 40.46 1.44 -2.20
N LEU A 283 39.49 1.06 -1.36
CA LEU A 283 39.65 0.07 -0.30
C LEU A 283 39.55 -1.38 -0.80
N GLY A 284 39.51 -1.61 -2.12
CA GLY A 284 39.43 -2.94 -2.74
C GLY A 284 38.05 -3.59 -2.65
N HIS A 285 37.01 -2.84 -2.33
CA HIS A 285 35.63 -3.32 -2.28
C HIS A 285 34.85 -2.86 -3.51
N HIS A 286 33.76 -3.55 -3.83
CA HIS A 286 32.92 -3.13 -4.95
C HIS A 286 32.24 -1.78 -4.67
N VAL A 287 32.17 -0.91 -5.69
CA VAL A 287 31.61 0.46 -5.64
C VAL A 287 30.21 0.56 -5.02
N VAL A 288 29.44 -0.52 -5.15
CA VAL A 288 28.09 -0.65 -4.61
C VAL A 288 28.08 -0.62 -3.08
N PHE A 289 29.11 -1.17 -2.42
CA PHE A 289 29.17 -1.27 -0.96
C PHE A 289 29.12 0.11 -0.30
N GLY A 290 29.94 1.07 -0.80
CA GLY A 290 29.97 2.43 -0.27
C GLY A 290 28.67 3.21 -0.49
N ALA A 291 27.98 2.97 -1.62
CA ALA A 291 26.70 3.58 -1.93
C ALA A 291 25.57 3.04 -1.04
N THR A 292 25.48 1.71 -0.87
CA THR A 292 24.49 1.07 0.01
C THR A 292 24.67 1.49 1.47
N ALA A 293 25.92 1.46 1.96
CA ALA A 293 26.22 1.79 3.35
C ALA A 293 25.86 3.25 3.67
N LEU A 294 26.13 4.17 2.75
CA LEU A 294 25.70 5.56 2.91
C LEU A 294 24.17 5.67 2.88
N GLY A 295 23.50 4.98 1.96
CA GLY A 295 22.04 4.96 1.86
C GLY A 295 21.35 4.53 3.16
N ILE A 296 21.82 3.43 3.77
CA ILE A 296 21.33 2.94 5.07
C ILE A 296 21.60 3.93 6.21
N ALA A 297 22.68 4.71 6.12
CA ALA A 297 23.02 5.71 7.13
C ALA A 297 22.14 6.98 7.02
N VAL A 298 21.51 7.23 5.87
CA VAL A 298 20.56 8.35 5.70
C VAL A 298 19.35 8.11 6.61
N PRO A 299 18.95 9.09 7.45
CA PRO A 299 17.74 8.97 8.26
C PRO A 299 16.49 8.78 7.38
N HIS A 300 15.75 7.69 7.62
CA HIS A 300 14.51 7.40 6.90
C HIS A 300 13.43 8.45 7.21
N GLY A 301 12.62 8.77 6.18
CA GLY A 301 11.47 9.65 6.32
C GLY A 301 11.76 11.15 6.17
N PRO A 302 10.72 11.99 6.31
CA PRO A 302 10.83 13.42 6.04
C PRO A 302 11.66 14.14 7.11
N PRO A 303 12.37 15.23 6.75
CA PRO A 303 12.33 15.91 5.45
C PRO A 303 13.38 15.44 4.43
N LEU A 304 14.41 14.68 4.84
CA LEU A 304 15.61 14.46 4.01
C LEU A 304 15.53 13.23 3.10
N GLY A 305 15.19 12.06 3.64
CA GLY A 305 15.12 10.82 2.86
C GLY A 305 14.11 10.93 1.72
N THR A 306 12.97 11.55 2.01
CA THR A 306 11.86 11.75 1.07
C THR A 306 12.19 12.76 -0.02
N ALA A 307 12.91 13.83 0.31
CA ALA A 307 13.37 14.81 -0.66
C ALA A 307 14.42 14.22 -1.63
N LEU A 308 15.30 13.36 -1.13
CA LEU A 308 16.29 12.65 -1.95
C LEU A 308 15.61 11.63 -2.86
N GLU A 309 14.71 10.81 -2.32
CA GLU A 309 13.95 9.83 -3.08
C GLU A 309 13.19 10.48 -4.22
N ASN A 310 12.35 11.48 -3.94
CA ASN A 310 11.56 12.17 -4.96
C ASN A 310 12.40 12.86 -6.05
N LYS A 311 13.58 13.39 -5.72
CA LYS A 311 14.46 14.06 -6.70
C LYS A 311 15.25 13.08 -7.57
N ILE A 312 15.68 11.95 -7.02
CA ILE A 312 16.58 11.01 -7.72
C ILE A 312 15.77 9.92 -8.44
N GLU A 313 14.71 9.40 -7.82
CA GLU A 313 14.00 8.21 -8.29
C GLU A 313 13.46 8.36 -9.71
N SER A 314 12.84 9.51 -10.04
CA SER A 314 12.32 9.73 -11.39
C SER A 314 13.43 9.70 -12.44
N PHE A 315 14.55 10.39 -12.21
CA PHE A 315 15.65 10.43 -13.16
C PHE A 315 16.36 9.08 -13.31
N VAL A 316 16.64 8.41 -12.18
CA VAL A 316 17.34 7.12 -12.17
C VAL A 316 16.47 6.02 -12.76
N SER A 317 15.21 5.89 -12.31
CA SER A 317 14.32 4.81 -12.74
C SER A 317 13.84 4.96 -14.18
N SER A 318 13.66 6.19 -14.69
CA SER A 318 13.17 6.41 -16.07
C SER A 318 14.28 6.45 -17.13
N ILE A 319 15.52 6.84 -16.78
CA ILE A 319 16.60 7.04 -17.76
C ILE A 319 17.78 6.12 -17.53
N LEU A 320 18.38 6.14 -16.34
CA LEU A 320 19.65 5.45 -16.11
C LEU A 320 19.47 3.94 -15.91
N LEU A 321 18.40 3.51 -15.23
CA LEU A 321 18.12 2.12 -14.94
C LEU A 321 17.78 1.31 -16.21
N PRO A 322 16.91 1.77 -17.13
CA PRO A 322 16.69 1.09 -18.41
C PRO A 322 17.97 0.93 -19.22
N SER A 323 18.83 1.95 -19.26
CA SER A 323 20.11 1.88 -19.95
C SER A 323 21.02 0.80 -19.36
N TYR A 324 21.11 0.71 -18.04
CA TYR A 324 21.84 -0.36 -17.36
C TYR A 324 21.33 -1.73 -17.77
N PHE A 325 20.02 -1.97 -17.68
CA PHE A 325 19.43 -3.26 -18.05
C PHE A 325 19.65 -3.62 -19.51
N VAL A 326 19.50 -2.68 -20.44
CA VAL A 326 19.77 -2.93 -21.85
C VAL A 326 21.23 -3.35 -22.05
N LEU A 327 22.19 -2.65 -21.43
CA LEU A 327 23.61 -3.01 -21.56
C LEU A 327 23.96 -4.33 -20.88
N SER A 328 23.35 -4.64 -19.74
CA SER A 328 23.55 -5.89 -19.02
C SER A 328 22.99 -7.09 -19.78
N VAL A 329 21.73 -7.00 -20.20
CA VAL A 329 21.01 -8.08 -20.88
C VAL A 329 21.44 -8.20 -22.35
N SER A 330 21.90 -7.12 -23.00
CA SER A 330 22.44 -7.23 -24.37
C SER A 330 23.67 -8.14 -24.47
N ARG A 331 24.33 -8.48 -23.36
CA ARG A 331 25.43 -9.45 -23.34
C ARG A 331 24.97 -10.90 -23.39
N VAL A 332 23.69 -11.16 -23.13
CA VAL A 332 23.06 -12.48 -23.14
C VAL A 332 23.01 -13.01 -24.57
N ASP A 333 23.60 -14.18 -24.79
CA ASP A 333 23.63 -14.84 -26.09
C ASP A 333 22.90 -16.18 -26.01
N LEU A 334 21.74 -16.28 -26.67
CA LEU A 334 20.94 -17.52 -26.67
C LEU A 334 21.53 -18.60 -27.57
N LEU A 335 22.36 -18.22 -28.55
CA LEU A 335 22.84 -19.14 -29.58
C LEU A 335 24.04 -19.98 -29.11
N SER A 336 24.73 -19.53 -28.06
CA SER A 336 25.96 -20.15 -27.55
C SER A 336 25.74 -21.08 -26.35
N ILE A 337 24.50 -21.46 -26.03
CA ILE A 337 24.19 -22.13 -24.76
C ILE A 337 24.09 -23.65 -24.95
N HIS A 338 24.92 -24.38 -24.20
CA HIS A 338 24.91 -25.85 -24.16
C HIS A 338 23.75 -26.39 -23.34
N SER A 339 23.17 -27.52 -23.77
CA SER A 339 22.03 -28.18 -23.12
C SER A 339 22.30 -28.56 -21.65
N GLU A 340 23.52 -28.96 -21.32
CA GLU A 340 23.92 -29.30 -19.94
C GLU A 340 23.85 -28.09 -19.00
N THR A 341 24.31 -26.92 -19.45
CA THR A 341 24.25 -25.69 -18.66
C THR A 341 22.81 -25.25 -18.43
N VAL A 342 21.94 -25.41 -19.44
CA VAL A 342 20.49 -25.17 -19.30
C VAL A 342 19.90 -26.08 -18.23
N PHE A 343 20.17 -27.39 -18.31
CA PHE A 343 19.63 -28.35 -17.36
C PHE A 343 20.04 -28.02 -15.92
N VAL A 344 21.33 -27.79 -15.67
CA VAL A 344 21.85 -27.47 -14.33
C VAL A 344 21.23 -26.19 -13.76
N ILE A 345 21.13 -25.13 -14.56
CA ILE A 345 20.59 -23.84 -14.10
C ILE A 345 19.08 -23.91 -13.87
N CYS A 346 18.34 -24.64 -14.73
CA CYS A 346 16.92 -24.88 -14.53
C CYS A 346 16.67 -25.69 -13.25
N VAL A 347 17.50 -26.69 -12.96
CA VAL A 347 17.41 -27.46 -11.70
C VAL A 347 17.63 -26.53 -10.50
N PHE A 348 18.69 -25.71 -10.49
CA PHE A 348 18.92 -24.72 -9.42
C PHE A 348 17.80 -23.69 -9.28
N GLY A 349 17.22 -23.28 -10.41
CA GLY A 349 16.07 -22.37 -10.44
C GLY A 349 14.84 -22.99 -9.79
N LEU A 350 14.53 -24.22 -10.17
CA LEU A 350 13.39 -24.95 -9.62
C LEU A 350 13.57 -25.27 -8.14
N THR A 351 14.75 -25.69 -7.71
CA THR A 351 15.03 -26.01 -6.29
C THR A 351 15.06 -24.75 -5.44
N SER A 352 15.61 -23.64 -5.95
CA SER A 352 15.54 -22.33 -5.30
C SER A 352 14.10 -21.87 -5.15
N PHE A 353 13.30 -21.98 -6.21
CA PHE A 353 11.89 -21.61 -6.20
C PHE A 353 11.11 -22.41 -5.14
N ILE A 354 11.22 -23.75 -5.18
CA ILE A 354 10.57 -24.63 -4.20
C ILE A 354 11.04 -24.29 -2.78
N GLY A 355 12.34 -24.09 -2.59
CA GLY A 355 12.91 -23.71 -1.30
C GLY A 355 12.38 -22.39 -0.75
N LYS A 356 12.25 -21.36 -1.59
CA LYS A 356 11.71 -20.05 -1.20
C LYS A 356 10.22 -20.13 -0.85
N VAL A 357 9.43 -20.83 -1.68
CA VAL A 357 7.99 -21.01 -1.44
C VAL A 357 7.74 -21.79 -0.15
N LEU A 358 8.43 -22.93 0.05
CA LEU A 358 8.31 -23.73 1.27
C LEU A 358 8.81 -22.98 2.51
N GLY A 359 9.94 -22.26 2.37
CA GLY A 359 10.55 -21.48 3.45
C GLY A 359 9.67 -20.33 3.94
N GLY A 360 8.80 -19.78 3.08
CA GLY A 360 7.78 -18.81 3.47
C GLY A 360 6.48 -19.44 3.98
N MET A 361 5.99 -20.48 3.28
CA MET A 361 4.68 -21.09 3.53
C MET A 361 4.63 -21.92 4.82
N LEU A 362 5.61 -22.80 5.06
CA LEU A 362 5.62 -23.70 6.22
C LEU A 362 5.61 -22.95 7.56
N PRO A 363 6.47 -21.95 7.80
CA PRO A 363 6.38 -21.19 9.04
C PRO A 363 5.11 -20.36 9.13
N ALA A 364 4.57 -19.85 8.03
CA ALA A 364 3.30 -19.13 8.05
C ALA A 364 2.13 -20.02 8.50
N LEU A 365 2.07 -21.27 8.02
CA LEU A 365 1.10 -22.27 8.46
C LEU A 365 1.28 -22.61 9.95
N PHE A 366 2.53 -22.74 10.43
CA PHE A 366 2.82 -22.96 11.84
C PHE A 366 2.28 -21.82 12.73
N PHE A 367 2.34 -20.58 12.25
CA PHE A 367 1.75 -19.41 12.91
C PHE A 367 0.26 -19.19 12.61
N LYS A 368 -0.45 -20.22 12.13
CA LYS A 368 -1.90 -20.21 11.87
C LYS A 368 -2.37 -19.16 10.86
N VAL A 369 -1.53 -18.80 9.89
CA VAL A 369 -1.97 -18.00 8.72
C VAL A 369 -2.84 -18.89 7.82
N PRO A 370 -3.97 -18.39 7.27
CA PRO A 370 -4.79 -19.16 6.33
C PRO A 370 -3.96 -19.75 5.19
N PRO A 371 -4.24 -20.99 4.72
CA PRO A 371 -3.37 -21.69 3.78
C PRO A 371 -3.21 -20.97 2.44
N VAL A 372 -4.25 -20.29 1.96
CA VAL A 372 -4.20 -19.48 0.73
C VAL A 372 -3.27 -18.28 0.89
N GLU A 373 -3.31 -17.62 2.05
CA GLU A 373 -2.42 -16.50 2.37
C GLU A 373 -0.98 -16.97 2.60
N ALA A 374 -0.78 -18.11 3.27
CA ALA A 374 0.53 -18.71 3.47
C ALA A 374 1.19 -19.10 2.13
N PHE A 375 0.43 -19.67 1.19
CA PHE A 375 0.91 -19.98 -0.15
C PHE A 375 1.23 -18.70 -0.94
N SER A 376 0.34 -17.70 -0.89
CA SER A 376 0.55 -16.40 -1.54
C SER A 376 1.80 -15.70 -0.98
N LEU A 377 2.04 -15.76 0.33
CA LEU A 377 3.23 -15.24 0.97
C LEU A 377 4.50 -15.96 0.47
N GLY A 378 4.45 -17.29 0.35
CA GLY A 378 5.55 -18.08 -0.22
C GLY A 378 5.88 -17.69 -1.67
N LEU A 379 4.86 -17.43 -2.50
CA LEU A 379 5.05 -16.94 -3.87
C LEU A 379 5.62 -15.52 -3.91
N VAL A 380 5.13 -14.61 -3.08
CA VAL A 380 5.64 -13.24 -3.00
C VAL A 380 7.11 -13.22 -2.58
N MET A 381 7.50 -14.10 -1.64
CA MET A 381 8.90 -14.21 -1.18
C MET A 381 9.83 -14.90 -2.20
N SER A 382 9.30 -15.60 -3.21
CA SER A 382 10.11 -16.26 -4.24
C SER A 382 10.40 -15.38 -5.45
N CYS A 383 9.81 -14.19 -5.52
CA CYS A 383 9.98 -13.28 -6.64
C CYS A 383 11.43 -12.79 -6.77
N GLN A 384 11.91 -12.78 -8.01
CA GLN A 384 13.19 -12.24 -8.41
C GLN A 384 12.98 -10.92 -9.14
N GLY A 385 13.99 -10.06 -9.10
CA GLY A 385 13.84 -8.71 -9.65
C GLY A 385 15.15 -8.02 -9.93
N ILE A 386 15.07 -6.70 -9.94
CA ILE A 386 16.16 -5.83 -10.39
C ILE A 386 17.46 -6.14 -9.63
N SER A 387 17.42 -6.14 -8.30
CA SER A 387 18.60 -6.37 -7.46
C SER A 387 19.30 -7.71 -7.72
N ASP A 388 18.54 -8.75 -8.08
CA ASP A 388 19.11 -10.08 -8.33
C ASP A 388 19.91 -10.11 -9.63
N VAL A 389 19.42 -9.43 -10.67
CA VAL A 389 20.17 -9.28 -11.94
C VAL A 389 21.47 -8.51 -11.72
N LEU A 390 21.44 -7.47 -10.89
CA LEU A 390 22.65 -6.73 -10.51
C LEU A 390 23.68 -7.64 -9.81
N LEU A 391 23.23 -8.50 -8.90
CA LEU A 391 24.10 -9.45 -8.20
C LEU A 391 24.73 -10.47 -9.15
N VAL A 392 23.93 -11.08 -10.03
CA VAL A 392 24.43 -12.08 -10.99
C VAL A 392 25.38 -11.44 -12.01
N GLN A 393 25.11 -10.19 -12.43
CA GLN A 393 26.02 -9.44 -13.28
C GLN A 393 27.34 -9.12 -12.59
N HIS A 394 27.31 -8.75 -11.31
CA HIS A 394 28.53 -8.56 -10.55
C HIS A 394 29.36 -9.87 -10.49
N GLY A 395 28.70 -11.01 -10.23
CA GLY A 395 29.37 -12.33 -10.29
C GLY A 395 29.97 -12.66 -11.66
N HIS A 396 29.36 -12.20 -12.75
CA HIS A 396 29.94 -12.35 -14.09
C HIS A 396 31.17 -11.44 -14.29
N LEU A 397 31.13 -10.19 -13.82
CA LEU A 397 32.24 -9.24 -13.93
C LEU A 397 33.46 -9.64 -13.10
N THR A 398 33.25 -10.32 -11.97
CA THR A 398 34.34 -10.88 -11.12
C THR A 398 34.78 -12.28 -11.56
N PHE A 399 34.28 -12.78 -12.70
CA PHE A 399 34.59 -14.11 -13.24
C PHE A 399 34.20 -15.29 -12.33
N LEU A 400 33.28 -15.08 -11.37
CA LEU A 400 32.70 -16.15 -10.56
C LEU A 400 31.67 -16.98 -11.33
N VAL A 401 31.07 -16.37 -12.36
CA VAL A 401 30.04 -16.97 -13.20
C VAL A 401 30.40 -16.76 -14.67
N ASP A 402 30.45 -17.84 -15.43
CA ASP A 402 30.72 -17.76 -16.87
C ASP A 402 29.56 -17.09 -17.65
N ARG A 403 29.87 -16.58 -18.83
CA ARG A 403 28.89 -15.88 -19.70
C ARG A 403 27.68 -16.74 -20.05
N GLN A 404 27.87 -18.05 -20.27
CA GLN A 404 26.76 -18.96 -20.58
C GLN A 404 25.81 -19.11 -19.39
N MET A 405 26.37 -19.20 -18.18
CA MET A 405 25.59 -19.31 -16.94
C MET A 405 24.86 -18.01 -16.62
N TYR A 406 25.53 -16.87 -16.76
CA TYR A 406 24.92 -15.54 -16.63
C TYR A 406 23.68 -15.42 -17.52
N SER A 407 23.82 -15.78 -18.80
CA SER A 407 22.76 -15.76 -19.80
C SER A 407 21.54 -16.57 -19.35
N MET A 408 21.76 -17.82 -18.95
CA MET A 408 20.69 -18.72 -18.52
C MET A 408 20.04 -18.33 -17.19
N MET A 409 20.81 -17.77 -16.23
CA MET A 409 20.24 -17.28 -14.97
C MET A 409 19.28 -16.11 -15.21
N VAL A 410 19.65 -15.16 -16.08
CA VAL A 410 18.79 -14.02 -16.45
C VAL A 410 17.53 -14.48 -17.19
N ILE A 411 17.65 -15.47 -18.09
CA ILE A 411 16.50 -16.06 -18.78
C ILE A 411 15.57 -16.78 -17.80
N ASN A 412 16.13 -17.59 -16.89
CA ASN A 412 15.35 -18.26 -15.86
C ASN A 412 14.58 -17.23 -15.02
N MET A 413 15.23 -16.16 -14.57
CA MET A 413 14.58 -15.05 -13.84
C MET A 413 13.41 -14.41 -14.61
N LEU A 414 13.54 -14.25 -15.94
CA LEU A 414 12.48 -13.71 -16.79
C LEU A 414 11.25 -14.64 -16.81
N PHE A 415 11.44 -15.94 -17.06
CA PHE A 415 10.35 -16.93 -17.09
C PHE A 415 9.65 -17.05 -15.75
N VAL A 416 10.45 -17.16 -14.69
CA VAL A 416 10.03 -17.23 -13.30
C VAL A 416 9.19 -15.99 -12.97
N SER A 417 9.74 -14.78 -13.08
CA SER A 417 9.03 -13.55 -12.71
C SER A 417 7.80 -13.25 -13.57
N GLY A 418 7.85 -13.53 -14.88
CA GLY A 418 6.72 -13.34 -15.79
C GLY A 418 5.56 -14.31 -15.54
N THR A 419 5.82 -15.54 -15.08
CA THR A 419 4.73 -16.49 -14.78
C THR A 419 4.05 -16.20 -13.45
N PHE A 420 4.78 -15.75 -12.42
CA PHE A 420 4.19 -15.64 -11.08
C PHE A 420 3.45 -14.34 -10.83
N THR A 421 3.90 -13.23 -11.41
CA THR A 421 3.23 -11.92 -11.25
C THR A 421 1.72 -12.01 -11.58
N PRO A 422 1.30 -12.61 -12.71
CA PRO A 422 -0.12 -12.81 -12.99
C PRO A 422 -0.78 -13.85 -12.07
N VAL A 423 -0.06 -14.91 -11.67
CA VAL A 423 -0.58 -15.94 -10.74
C VAL A 423 -0.90 -15.35 -9.36
N ILE A 424 -0.03 -14.50 -8.82
CA ILE A 424 -0.25 -13.80 -7.54
C ILE A 424 -1.46 -12.87 -7.65
N LYS A 425 -1.57 -12.13 -8.76
CA LYS A 425 -2.71 -11.23 -9.02
C LYS A 425 -4.04 -11.99 -9.14
N PHE A 426 -4.02 -13.21 -9.68
CA PHE A 426 -5.20 -14.06 -9.78
C PHE A 426 -5.58 -14.71 -8.44
N LEU A 427 -4.59 -15.19 -7.68
CA LEU A 427 -4.79 -15.84 -6.39
C LEU A 427 -5.22 -14.84 -5.30
N TYR A 428 -4.69 -13.62 -5.34
CA TYR A 428 -4.88 -12.62 -4.31
C TYR A 428 -5.66 -11.41 -4.84
N ASP A 429 -6.98 -11.43 -4.64
CA ASP A 429 -7.85 -10.28 -4.84
C ASP A 429 -8.14 -9.61 -3.48
N PRO A 430 -7.55 -8.44 -3.16
CA PRO A 430 -7.80 -7.75 -1.90
C PRO A 430 -9.27 -7.37 -1.72
N SER A 431 -10.05 -7.27 -2.81
CA SER A 431 -11.48 -6.96 -2.75
C SER A 431 -12.31 -8.09 -2.12
N ARG A 432 -11.80 -9.33 -2.13
CA ARG A 432 -12.49 -10.51 -1.61
C ARG A 432 -12.54 -10.53 -0.08
N HIS A 433 -11.59 -9.89 0.60
CA HIS A 433 -11.55 -9.76 2.06
C HIS A 433 -12.53 -8.71 2.62
N TYR A 434 -12.98 -7.75 1.80
CA TYR A 434 -14.01 -6.77 2.18
C TYR A 434 -15.44 -7.31 2.08
N LYS A 435 -15.62 -8.55 1.59
CA LYS A 435 -16.92 -9.22 1.55
C LYS A 435 -17.28 -9.72 2.94
N ALA A 436 -17.68 -8.81 3.81
CA ALA A 436 -18.36 -9.18 5.05
C ALA A 436 -19.64 -9.95 4.68
N SER A 437 -19.67 -11.24 5.03
CA SER A 437 -20.78 -12.18 4.76
C SER A 437 -22.13 -11.77 5.38
N ASN A 438 -22.12 -10.81 6.31
CA ASN A 438 -23.30 -10.37 7.06
C ASN A 438 -23.58 -8.88 6.79
N LYS A 439 -24.86 -8.53 6.63
CA LYS A 439 -25.33 -7.14 6.53
C LYS A 439 -24.89 -6.36 7.78
N ARG A 440 -24.07 -5.33 7.61
CA ARG A 440 -23.59 -4.44 8.68
C ARG A 440 -24.16 -3.05 8.46
N THR A 441 -25.44 -2.91 8.75
CA THR A 441 -26.14 -1.63 8.72
C THR A 441 -26.52 -1.19 10.13
N ILE A 442 -26.61 0.11 10.37
CA ILE A 442 -27.21 0.75 11.54
C ILE A 442 -28.61 0.20 11.78
N HIS A 443 -29.41 0.01 10.72
CA HIS A 443 -30.76 -0.55 10.83
C HIS A 443 -30.78 -2.02 11.29
N HIS A 444 -29.87 -2.87 10.82
CA HIS A 444 -29.80 -4.28 11.22
C HIS A 444 -29.00 -4.53 12.50
N THR A 445 -28.24 -3.55 12.99
CA THR A 445 -27.63 -3.61 14.31
C THR A 445 -28.75 -3.41 15.33
N SER A 446 -29.18 -4.49 15.99
CA SER A 446 -30.28 -4.39 16.96
C SER A 446 -29.99 -3.29 17.98
N LEU A 447 -31.01 -2.49 18.29
CA LEU A 447 -30.92 -1.30 19.14
C LEU A 447 -30.37 -1.54 20.56
N ASN A 448 -30.10 -2.80 20.92
CA ASN A 448 -29.64 -3.29 22.22
C ASN A 448 -28.23 -3.94 22.19
N MET A 449 -27.55 -3.97 21.03
CA MET A 449 -26.15 -4.41 20.92
C MET A 449 -25.18 -3.24 21.08
N GLU A 450 -23.88 -3.55 21.30
CA GLU A 450 -22.85 -2.51 21.30
C GLU A 450 -22.81 -1.80 19.94
N PHE A 451 -22.61 -0.48 19.96
CA PHE A 451 -22.55 0.31 18.74
C PHE A 451 -21.11 0.67 18.41
N ARG A 452 -20.63 0.20 17.26
CA ARG A 452 -19.25 0.36 16.82
C ARG A 452 -19.17 1.40 15.72
N ILE A 453 -18.55 2.55 16.02
CA ILE A 453 -18.40 3.67 15.07
C ILE A 453 -16.93 3.83 14.71
N LEU A 454 -16.63 3.97 13.41
CA LEU A 454 -15.34 4.43 12.93
C LEU A 454 -15.43 5.91 12.59
N ALA A 455 -14.60 6.76 13.19
CA ALA A 455 -14.56 8.19 12.90
C ALA A 455 -13.22 8.59 12.27
N GLY A 456 -13.25 9.05 11.02
CA GLY A 456 -12.07 9.58 10.33
C GLY A 456 -11.87 11.07 10.63
N ILE A 457 -10.63 11.51 10.81
CA ILE A 457 -10.30 12.92 11.07
C ILE A 457 -9.08 13.32 10.24
N TYR A 458 -9.20 14.31 9.36
CA TYR A 458 -8.06 14.85 8.59
C TYR A 458 -7.30 15.94 9.36
N HIS A 459 -8.02 16.82 10.07
CA HIS A 459 -7.46 17.96 10.79
C HIS A 459 -8.04 18.09 12.20
N GLN A 460 -7.28 18.74 13.09
CA GLN A 460 -7.68 18.96 14.48
C GLN A 460 -9.02 19.72 14.59
N ASP A 461 -9.31 20.63 13.67
CA ASP A 461 -10.49 21.49 13.70
C ASP A 461 -11.82 20.71 13.66
N SER A 462 -11.85 19.54 13.01
CA SER A 462 -13.06 18.69 12.94
C SER A 462 -13.32 17.89 14.21
N THR A 463 -12.37 17.88 15.16
CA THR A 463 -12.44 17.07 16.39
C THR A 463 -13.65 17.43 17.26
N PRO A 464 -13.96 18.70 17.56
CA PRO A 464 -15.08 19.06 18.42
C PRO A 464 -16.44 18.67 17.81
N CYS A 465 -16.60 18.84 16.50
CA CYS A 465 -17.84 18.44 15.80
C CYS A 465 -18.03 16.92 15.87
N MET A 466 -16.96 16.15 15.65
CA MET A 466 -17.00 14.69 15.75
C MET A 466 -17.33 14.21 17.18
N ILE A 467 -16.70 14.78 18.21
CA ILE A 467 -17.00 14.44 19.61
C ILE A 467 -18.47 14.70 19.93
N ARG A 468 -19.00 15.86 19.53
CA ARG A 468 -20.42 16.19 19.76
C ARG A 468 -21.38 15.26 19.02
N LEU A 469 -21.04 14.85 17.79
CA LEU A 469 -21.82 13.85 17.04
C LEU A 469 -21.85 12.48 17.78
N LEU A 470 -20.74 12.11 18.41
CA LEU A 470 -20.65 10.89 19.23
C LEU A 470 -21.43 11.02 20.54
N GLU A 471 -21.41 12.20 21.18
CA GLU A 471 -22.23 12.50 22.38
C GLU A 471 -23.73 12.36 22.11
N ILE A 472 -24.23 12.96 21.02
CA ILE A 472 -25.66 12.91 20.68
C ILE A 472 -26.12 11.53 20.22
N SER A 473 -25.20 10.60 19.96
CA SER A 473 -25.47 9.19 19.60
C SER A 473 -25.94 8.34 20.79
N ASN A 474 -26.06 8.95 21.98
CA ASN A 474 -26.62 8.41 23.22
C ASN A 474 -25.97 7.09 23.69
N PRO A 475 -24.68 7.09 24.06
CA PRO A 475 -24.06 5.95 24.70
C PRO A 475 -24.69 5.70 26.08
N THR A 476 -25.14 4.48 26.37
CA THR A 476 -25.72 4.13 27.67
C THR A 476 -25.10 2.84 28.21
N ALA A 477 -25.20 2.59 29.51
CA ALA A 477 -24.69 1.36 30.12
C ALA A 477 -25.31 0.07 29.54
N LYS A 478 -26.53 0.15 28.98
CA LYS A 478 -27.20 -0.96 28.31
C LYS A 478 -26.71 -1.16 26.87
N THR A 479 -26.23 -0.10 26.24
CA THR A 479 -25.78 -0.06 24.84
C THR A 479 -24.47 0.72 24.75
N PRO A 480 -23.35 0.14 25.23
CA PRO A 480 -22.07 0.80 25.21
C PRO A 480 -21.65 1.11 23.78
N MET A 481 -20.89 2.18 23.61
CA MET A 481 -20.39 2.63 22.31
C MET A 481 -18.88 2.44 22.23
N CYS A 482 -18.42 1.72 21.21
CA CYS A 482 -17.00 1.58 20.89
C CYS A 482 -16.66 2.51 19.73
N CYS A 483 -15.87 3.54 20.00
CA CYS A 483 -15.43 4.52 19.01
C CYS A 483 -14.00 4.20 18.57
N TYR A 484 -13.82 3.97 17.29
CA TYR A 484 -12.53 3.79 16.65
C TYR A 484 -12.20 5.07 15.88
N VAL A 485 -11.34 5.90 16.45
CA VAL A 485 -10.97 7.21 15.88
C VAL A 485 -9.68 7.05 15.09
N VAL A 486 -9.69 7.42 13.82
CA VAL A 486 -8.53 7.36 12.93
C VAL A 486 -8.13 8.75 12.50
N HIS A 487 -6.95 9.20 12.94
CA HIS A 487 -6.32 10.39 12.40
C HIS A 487 -5.66 10.05 11.06
N LEU A 488 -6.18 10.63 9.97
CA LEU A 488 -5.80 10.37 8.59
C LEU A 488 -4.76 11.41 8.16
N VAL A 489 -3.49 11.00 8.11
CA VAL A 489 -2.36 11.86 7.75
C VAL A 489 -1.78 11.41 6.41
N GLN A 490 -1.53 12.35 5.50
CA GLN A 490 -0.88 12.03 4.23
C GLN A 490 0.56 11.57 4.45
N LEU A 491 0.91 10.41 3.89
CA LEU A 491 2.30 9.97 3.80
C LEU A 491 3.02 10.75 2.70
N VAL A 492 3.97 11.60 3.11
CA VAL A 492 4.83 12.33 2.17
C VAL A 492 6.20 11.65 2.14
N GLY A 493 6.37 10.75 1.17
CA GLY A 493 7.66 10.19 0.73
C GLY A 493 8.30 9.07 1.56
N SER A 494 7.52 8.28 2.30
CA SER A 494 7.96 6.94 2.75
C SER A 494 7.23 5.88 1.94
N LEU A 495 7.84 4.70 1.74
CA LEU A 495 7.24 3.58 1.01
C LEU A 495 6.30 2.71 1.87
N SER A 496 6.39 2.80 3.18
CA SER A 496 5.54 2.01 4.09
C SER A 496 4.57 2.93 4.83
N PRO A 497 3.26 2.73 4.67
CA PRO A 497 2.32 3.41 5.53
C PRO A 497 2.46 2.92 6.97
N LEU A 498 2.31 3.86 7.89
CA LEU A 498 2.40 3.62 9.32
C LEU A 498 0.99 3.69 9.90
N PHE A 499 0.50 2.55 10.36
CA PHE A 499 -0.73 2.47 11.14
C PHE A 499 -0.34 2.26 12.60
N MET A 500 -0.54 3.29 13.42
CA MET A 500 -0.16 3.29 14.84
C MET A 500 -1.40 3.24 15.72
N TYR A 501 -1.45 2.27 16.64
CA TYR A 501 -2.41 2.23 17.73
C TYR A 501 -1.83 2.94 18.96
N HIS A 502 -2.61 3.82 19.57
CA HIS A 502 -2.18 4.57 20.75
C HIS A 502 -2.74 3.95 22.02
N GLU A 503 -1.93 3.12 22.69
CA GLU A 503 -2.30 2.51 23.96
C GLU A 503 -2.50 3.55 25.09
N PRO A 504 -3.47 3.34 26.00
CA PRO A 504 -3.63 4.16 27.20
C PRO A 504 -2.36 4.16 28.05
N GLY A 505 -1.77 5.34 28.29
CA GLY A 505 -0.59 5.49 29.17
C GLY A 505 0.79 5.44 28.49
N ALA A 506 0.89 5.11 27.19
CA ALA A 506 2.17 5.11 26.49
C ALA A 506 2.59 6.52 26.05
N THR A 507 3.77 6.99 26.47
CA THR A 507 4.43 8.21 25.97
C THR A 507 5.14 7.94 24.63
N ALA A 508 4.37 7.58 23.60
CA ALA A 508 4.92 7.44 22.26
C ALA A 508 5.32 8.83 21.70
N LYS A 509 6.44 8.91 20.97
CA LYS A 509 6.81 10.11 20.21
C LYS A 509 5.74 10.34 19.13
N LEU A 510 4.86 11.31 19.38
CA LEU A 510 3.79 11.66 18.47
C LEU A 510 4.36 12.22 17.16
N PRO A 511 3.82 11.79 15.99
CA PRO A 511 4.33 12.22 14.69
C PRO A 511 4.11 13.72 14.44
N THR A 512 3.07 14.32 15.03
CA THR A 512 2.77 15.76 14.95
C THR A 512 2.18 16.28 16.26
N LYS A 513 2.30 17.59 16.52
CA LYS A 513 1.66 18.25 17.66
C LYS A 513 0.13 18.14 17.61
N ASP A 514 -0.44 18.15 16.41
CA ASP A 514 -1.89 18.04 16.18
C ASP A 514 -2.43 16.67 16.60
N CYS A 515 -1.68 15.60 16.32
CA CYS A 515 -2.02 14.24 16.74
C CYS A 515 -2.18 14.14 18.27
N GLY A 516 -1.29 14.80 19.04
CA GLY A 516 -1.35 14.80 20.50
C GLY A 516 -2.61 15.50 21.03
N ARG A 517 -3.04 16.59 20.39
CA ARG A 517 -4.25 17.33 20.77
C ARG A 517 -5.52 16.53 20.49
N ILE A 518 -5.60 15.86 19.33
CA ILE A 518 -6.73 14.99 18.98
C ILE A 518 -6.84 13.84 19.99
N ILE A 519 -5.73 13.16 20.28
CA ILE A 519 -5.68 12.06 21.24
C ILE A 519 -6.13 12.52 22.64
N ASN A 520 -5.64 13.68 23.10
CA ASN A 520 -6.03 14.21 24.40
C ASN A 520 -7.53 14.56 24.45
N ALA A 521 -8.09 15.13 23.39
CA ALA A 521 -9.51 15.47 23.34
C ALA A 521 -10.42 14.23 23.46
N PHE A 522 -10.12 13.16 22.73
CA PHE A 522 -10.90 11.92 22.81
C PHE A 522 -10.70 11.14 24.10
N ARG A 523 -9.52 11.23 24.73
CA ARG A 523 -9.29 10.65 26.06
C ARG A 523 -10.09 11.37 27.14
N LEU A 524 -10.21 12.70 27.05
CA LEU A 524 -11.07 13.46 27.97
C LEU A 524 -12.54 13.05 27.79
N TYR A 525 -13.00 12.90 26.56
CA TYR A 525 -14.35 12.42 26.26
C TYR A 525 -14.63 11.02 26.83
N GLU A 526 -13.67 10.09 26.73
CA GLU A 526 -13.79 8.76 27.34
C GLU A 526 -13.91 8.83 28.87
N GLN A 527 -13.11 9.68 29.51
CA GLN A 527 -13.13 9.88 30.97
C GLN A 527 -14.46 10.49 31.45
N GLU A 528 -15.03 11.44 30.71
CA GLU A 528 -16.31 12.07 31.05
C GLU A 528 -17.52 11.13 30.85
N SER A 529 -17.37 10.08 30.04
CA SER A 529 -18.47 9.18 29.65
C SER A 529 -18.82 8.11 30.68
N ASN A 530 -18.22 8.12 31.88
CA ASN A 530 -18.48 7.16 32.98
C ASN A 530 -18.44 5.68 32.55
N GLY A 531 -17.57 5.33 31.60
CA GLY A 531 -17.42 3.96 31.10
C GLY A 531 -18.47 3.50 30.06
N ASN A 532 -19.37 4.38 29.61
CA ASN A 532 -20.35 4.06 28.56
C ASN A 532 -19.74 4.10 27.14
N VAL A 533 -18.55 4.70 27.01
CA VAL A 533 -17.83 4.86 25.74
C VAL A 533 -16.43 4.29 25.92
N ILE A 534 -15.98 3.52 24.94
CA ILE A 534 -14.59 3.04 24.82
C ILE A 534 -14.00 3.68 23.57
N VAL A 535 -12.86 4.38 23.71
CA VAL A 535 -12.23 5.10 22.59
C VAL A 535 -10.89 4.46 22.23
N ASN A 536 -10.82 3.88 21.04
CA ASN A 536 -9.58 3.36 20.47
C ASN A 536 -9.05 4.34 19.41
N LEU A 537 -7.86 4.90 19.67
CA LEU A 537 -7.24 5.92 18.84
C LEU A 537 -6.16 5.31 17.93
N PHE A 538 -6.27 5.59 16.63
CA PHE A 538 -5.34 5.17 15.60
C PHE A 538 -4.82 6.38 14.83
N THR A 539 -3.60 6.27 14.31
CA THR A 539 -3.06 7.21 13.32
C THR A 539 -2.66 6.42 12.09
N SER A 540 -3.29 6.74 10.96
CA SER A 540 -2.96 6.22 9.64
C SER A 540 -2.10 7.27 8.94
N ILE A 541 -0.86 6.93 8.64
CA ILE A 541 0.03 7.74 7.78
C ILE A 541 0.18 6.98 6.47
N SER A 542 -0.65 7.31 5.47
CA SER A 542 -0.65 6.63 4.17
C SER A 542 -0.90 7.60 3.00
N PRO A 543 -0.51 7.26 1.76
CA PRO A 543 -0.85 8.08 0.60
C PRO A 543 -2.38 8.21 0.45
N PHE A 544 -2.90 9.38 0.07
CA PHE A 544 -4.35 9.60 -0.10
C PHE A 544 -5.00 8.53 -1.01
N ALA A 545 -4.29 8.07 -2.04
CA ALA A 545 -4.77 7.01 -2.91
C ALA A 545 -5.11 5.70 -2.17
N SER A 546 -4.48 5.41 -1.03
CA SER A 546 -4.65 4.16 -0.27
C SER A 546 -5.30 4.32 1.10
N ILE A 547 -5.50 5.55 1.61
CA ILE A 547 -6.12 5.80 2.93
C ILE A 547 -7.46 5.05 3.07
N HIS A 548 -8.27 5.06 2.01
CA HIS A 548 -9.58 4.41 2.00
C HIS A 548 -9.50 2.90 2.29
N GLU A 549 -8.42 2.22 1.88
CA GLU A 549 -8.22 0.80 2.12
C GLU A 549 -7.95 0.53 3.61
N GLU A 550 -7.18 1.40 4.28
CA GLU A 550 -6.92 1.27 5.71
C GLU A 550 -8.18 1.51 6.55
N VAL A 551 -8.97 2.52 6.20
CA VAL A 551 -10.25 2.82 6.84
C VAL A 551 -11.22 1.65 6.67
N CYS A 552 -11.38 1.14 5.45
CA CYS A 552 -12.23 -0.02 5.17
C CYS A 552 -11.73 -1.28 5.88
N ARG A 553 -10.41 -1.51 5.95
CA ARG A 553 -9.85 -2.68 6.63
C ARG A 553 -10.13 -2.63 8.12
N LEU A 554 -9.90 -1.47 8.74
CA LEU A 554 -10.18 -1.27 10.16
C LEU A 554 -11.67 -1.46 10.46
N ALA A 555 -12.55 -1.01 9.55
CA ALA A 555 -13.98 -1.24 9.62
C ALA A 555 -14.34 -2.75 9.59
N VAL A 556 -13.66 -3.54 8.75
CA VAL A 556 -13.84 -5.00 8.71
C VAL A 556 -13.37 -5.65 10.01
N GLU A 557 -12.12 -5.36 10.42
CA GLU A 557 -11.43 -5.98 11.57
C GLU A 557 -12.19 -5.71 12.87
N LYS A 558 -12.58 -4.46 13.09
CA LYS A 558 -13.31 -4.04 14.30
C LYS A 558 -14.82 -4.26 14.21
N ARG A 559 -15.31 -4.71 13.05
CA ARG A 559 -16.74 -4.97 12.77
C ARG A 559 -17.62 -3.74 13.02
N THR A 560 -17.23 -2.61 12.47
CA THR A 560 -17.95 -1.34 12.67
C THR A 560 -19.31 -1.35 11.98
N SER A 561 -20.33 -0.75 12.59
CA SER A 561 -21.67 -0.60 12.02
C SER A 561 -21.78 0.61 11.09
N VAL A 562 -20.98 1.66 11.36
CA VAL A 562 -20.94 2.87 10.54
C VAL A 562 -19.53 3.48 10.50
N VAL A 563 -19.15 4.01 9.34
CA VAL A 563 -17.95 4.82 9.15
C VAL A 563 -18.37 6.26 8.90
N ILE A 564 -17.94 7.20 9.74
CA ILE A 564 -18.20 8.63 9.60
C ILE A 564 -16.90 9.34 9.21
N ILE A 565 -16.92 10.04 8.08
CA ILE A 565 -15.79 10.81 7.56
C ILE A 565 -16.20 12.26 7.31
N PRO A 566 -15.31 13.24 7.54
CA PRO A 566 -15.58 14.63 7.23
C PRO A 566 -15.63 14.85 5.70
N PHE A 567 -16.39 15.86 5.30
CA PHE A 567 -16.42 16.34 3.93
C PHE A 567 -15.08 16.98 3.53
N HIS A 568 -14.75 16.89 2.23
CA HIS A 568 -13.47 17.34 1.69
C HIS A 568 -13.28 18.86 1.72
N MET A 569 -14.38 19.62 1.68
CA MET A 569 -14.36 21.06 1.92
C MET A 569 -14.55 21.35 3.41
N GLN A 570 -13.69 22.19 3.96
CA GLN A 570 -13.77 22.65 5.33
C GLN A 570 -13.96 24.16 5.39
N TRP A 571 -14.97 24.62 6.12
CA TRP A 571 -15.27 26.03 6.33
C TRP A 571 -14.50 26.55 7.56
N ARG A 572 -13.42 27.30 7.33
CA ARG A 572 -12.64 27.95 8.40
C ARG A 572 -12.97 29.44 8.51
N PHE A 573 -12.63 30.03 9.66
CA PHE A 573 -12.72 31.49 9.89
C PHE A 573 -11.94 32.34 8.87
N HIS A 574 -10.95 31.78 8.16
CA HIS A 574 -10.14 32.45 7.14
C HIS A 574 -10.46 32.07 5.69
N GLY A 575 -11.47 31.24 5.44
CA GLY A 575 -11.86 30.82 4.09
C GLY A 575 -12.26 29.34 4.00
N ILE A 576 -12.67 28.92 2.81
CA ILE A 576 -12.97 27.51 2.49
C ILE A 576 -11.67 26.87 2.02
N GLU A 577 -11.23 25.82 2.71
CA GLU A 577 -10.10 25.00 2.27
C GLU A 577 -10.63 23.72 1.62
N ASP A 578 -10.30 23.51 0.35
CA ASP A 578 -10.64 22.31 -0.40
C ASP A 578 -9.46 21.34 -0.39
N ILE A 579 -9.64 20.18 0.22
CA ILE A 579 -8.67 19.08 0.16
C ILE A 579 -9.09 18.18 -1.01
N THR A 580 -8.70 18.55 -2.22
CA THR A 580 -9.03 17.83 -3.46
C THR A 580 -8.75 16.32 -3.38
N GLU A 581 -7.67 15.94 -2.71
CA GLU A 581 -7.25 14.56 -2.51
C GLU A 581 -8.17 13.78 -1.54
N ALA A 582 -8.77 14.46 -0.56
CA ALA A 582 -9.76 13.87 0.36
C ALA A 582 -11.08 13.54 -0.35
N ARG A 583 -11.43 14.29 -1.42
CA ARG A 583 -12.61 13.98 -2.25
C ARG A 583 -12.51 12.58 -2.87
N ALA A 584 -11.32 12.23 -3.36
CA ALA A 584 -11.06 10.89 -3.89
C ALA A 584 -11.22 9.82 -2.80
N VAL A 585 -10.70 10.06 -1.58
CA VAL A 585 -10.86 9.13 -0.45
C VAL A 585 -12.33 8.92 -0.11
N ASN A 586 -13.11 9.99 0.03
CA ASN A 586 -14.54 9.92 0.36
C ASN A 586 -15.31 9.06 -0.66
N ARG A 587 -15.06 9.27 -1.97
CA ARG A 587 -15.67 8.46 -3.04
C ARG A 587 -15.30 6.98 -2.96
N HIS A 588 -14.04 6.67 -2.66
CA HIS A 588 -13.61 5.28 -2.55
C HIS A 588 -14.16 4.59 -1.30
N ILE A 589 -14.27 5.29 -0.16
CA ILE A 589 -14.90 4.76 1.05
C ILE A 589 -16.38 4.48 0.79
N LEU A 590 -17.12 5.43 0.21
CA LEU A 590 -18.53 5.24 -0.17
C LEU A 590 -18.76 4.02 -1.08
N ALA A 591 -17.80 3.72 -1.95
CA ALA A 591 -17.91 2.62 -2.91
C ALA A 591 -17.48 1.25 -2.36
N LYS A 592 -16.60 1.20 -1.36
CA LYS A 592 -15.95 -0.03 -0.88
C LYS A 592 -16.21 -0.37 0.59
N ALA A 593 -16.80 0.52 1.38
CA ALA A 593 -16.98 0.29 2.81
C ALA A 593 -17.83 -0.96 3.11
N PRO A 594 -17.44 -1.78 4.10
CA PRO A 594 -18.15 -3.01 4.47
C PRO A 594 -19.38 -2.76 5.36
N CYS A 595 -19.74 -1.49 5.58
CA CYS A 595 -20.85 -1.06 6.43
C CYS A 595 -21.41 0.28 5.93
N SER A 596 -22.39 0.83 6.64
CA SER A 596 -22.98 2.14 6.29
C SER A 596 -21.96 3.26 6.44
N VAL A 597 -22.05 4.28 5.58
CA VAL A 597 -21.10 5.40 5.52
C VAL A 597 -21.83 6.71 5.76
N GLY A 598 -21.30 7.55 6.64
CA GLY A 598 -21.74 8.91 6.88
C GLY A 598 -20.69 9.91 6.41
N ILE A 599 -21.08 10.90 5.60
CA ILE A 599 -20.25 12.06 5.29
C ILE A 599 -20.75 13.25 6.09
N LEU A 600 -19.89 13.79 6.95
CA LEU A 600 -20.20 14.92 7.82
C LEU A 600 -19.71 16.22 7.19
N VAL A 601 -20.64 17.08 6.79
CA VAL A 601 -20.40 18.45 6.35
C VAL A 601 -20.47 19.34 7.59
N ASP A 602 -19.32 19.79 8.09
CA ASP A 602 -19.25 20.66 9.26
C ASP A 602 -19.26 22.13 8.86
N ARG A 603 -20.33 22.84 9.20
CA ARG A 603 -20.45 24.31 9.04
C ARG A 603 -20.34 25.06 10.38
N GLY A 604 -19.95 24.37 11.45
CA GLY A 604 -19.62 24.97 12.74
C GLY A 604 -20.80 25.14 13.72
N THR A 605 -22.07 24.95 13.31
CA THR A 605 -23.22 25.02 14.24
C THR A 605 -23.13 23.97 15.33
N LEU A 606 -22.73 22.76 14.97
CA LEU A 606 -22.55 21.68 15.92
C LEU A 606 -21.48 22.01 16.96
N SER A 607 -20.43 22.78 16.64
CA SER A 607 -19.32 23.16 17.53
C SER A 607 -19.55 24.48 18.29
N ALA A 608 -20.31 25.41 17.72
CA ALA A 608 -20.59 26.74 18.28
C ALA A 608 -21.67 26.73 19.38
N SER A 609 -22.54 25.71 19.41
CA SER A 609 -23.63 25.60 20.38
C SER A 609 -23.09 25.28 21.79
N LYS A 610 -22.60 26.28 22.51
CA LYS A 610 -22.31 26.19 23.97
C LYS A 610 -23.52 26.57 24.83
N HIS A 611 -24.65 26.94 24.21
CA HIS A 611 -25.77 27.61 24.88
C HIS A 611 -27.16 26.98 24.67
N HIS A 612 -27.31 25.89 23.91
CA HIS A 612 -28.61 25.21 23.79
C HIS A 612 -28.77 24.07 24.82
N PHE A 613 -29.86 24.15 25.60
CA PHE A 613 -30.26 23.08 26.54
C PHE A 613 -30.75 21.81 25.83
N VAL A 614 -31.14 21.90 24.55
CA VAL A 614 -31.67 20.82 23.72
C VAL A 614 -31.14 20.99 22.29
N TYR A 615 -30.54 19.93 21.74
CA TYR A 615 -30.10 19.83 20.34
C TYR A 615 -31.30 19.54 19.44
N LYS A 616 -31.48 20.34 18.38
CA LYS A 616 -32.54 20.14 17.40
C LYS A 616 -31.98 19.40 16.18
N ILE A 617 -32.49 18.21 15.92
CA ILE A 617 -32.06 17.35 14.82
C ILE A 617 -33.22 17.21 13.83
N GLY A 618 -32.95 17.53 12.56
CA GLY A 618 -33.91 17.35 11.46
C GLY A 618 -33.53 16.15 10.60
N ILE A 619 -34.51 15.36 10.18
CA ILE A 619 -34.33 14.29 9.18
C ILE A 619 -35.23 14.58 8.00
N ILE A 620 -34.66 14.64 6.80
CA ILE A 620 -35.45 14.73 5.57
C ILE A 620 -35.62 13.31 5.03
N PHE A 621 -36.87 12.86 4.93
CA PHE A 621 -37.21 11.50 4.52
C PHE A 621 -38.05 11.57 3.23
N VAL A 622 -37.54 10.99 2.13
CA VAL A 622 -38.21 10.98 0.80
C VAL A 622 -38.55 9.57 0.34
N HIS A 623 -38.16 8.54 1.09
CA HIS A 623 -38.21 7.10 0.80
C HIS A 623 -36.94 6.59 0.11
N GLY A 624 -36.31 5.59 0.72
CA GLY A 624 -35.04 5.06 0.23
C GLY A 624 -34.30 4.17 1.22
N ARG A 625 -33.37 3.37 0.70
CA ARG A 625 -32.42 2.56 1.48
C ARG A 625 -31.60 3.43 2.45
N ASP A 626 -31.13 4.56 1.94
CA ASP A 626 -30.25 5.47 2.66
C ASP A 626 -31.03 6.33 3.69
N ASP A 627 -32.28 6.71 3.38
CA ASP A 627 -33.16 7.43 4.30
C ASP A 627 -33.55 6.59 5.52
N ARG A 628 -33.85 5.29 5.32
CA ARG A 628 -34.09 4.34 6.43
C ARG A 628 -32.89 4.27 7.36
N GLU A 629 -31.69 4.26 6.80
CA GLU A 629 -30.45 4.21 7.56
C GLU A 629 -30.22 5.51 8.36
N ALA A 630 -30.51 6.67 7.76
CA ALA A 630 -30.47 7.96 8.42
C ALA A 630 -31.50 8.05 9.56
N LEU A 631 -32.73 7.58 9.33
CA LEU A 631 -33.79 7.53 10.33
C LEU A 631 -33.46 6.57 11.49
N ALA A 632 -32.87 5.41 11.21
CA ALA A 632 -32.40 4.47 12.23
C ALA A 632 -31.33 5.11 13.14
N TYR A 633 -30.39 5.87 12.55
CA TYR A 633 -29.40 6.59 13.34
C TYR A 633 -30.03 7.72 14.17
N GLY A 634 -30.98 8.47 13.59
CA GLY A 634 -31.73 9.50 14.30
C GLY A 634 -32.57 8.95 15.46
N LEU A 635 -33.25 7.81 15.28
CA LEU A 635 -33.99 7.10 16.33
C LEU A 635 -33.10 6.75 17.53
N ARG A 636 -31.83 6.41 17.27
CA ARG A 636 -30.84 6.21 18.33
C ARG A 636 -30.54 7.51 19.07
N MET A 637 -30.32 8.61 18.36
CA MET A 637 -30.09 9.93 18.95
C MET A 637 -31.29 10.44 19.76
N ALA A 638 -32.52 10.15 19.31
CA ALA A 638 -33.76 10.54 19.99
C ALA A 638 -33.90 9.96 21.40
N LYS A 639 -33.15 8.90 21.74
CA LYS A 639 -33.11 8.35 23.10
C LYS A 639 -32.34 9.24 24.08
N HIS A 640 -31.56 10.22 23.59
CA HIS A 640 -30.83 11.17 24.42
C HIS A 640 -31.78 12.23 25.01
N SER A 641 -31.64 12.51 26.31
CA SER A 641 -32.56 13.42 27.03
C SER A 641 -32.54 14.88 26.54
N LYS A 642 -31.44 15.29 25.89
CA LYS A 642 -31.25 16.64 25.34
C LYS A 642 -31.39 16.70 23.81
N VAL A 643 -32.05 15.73 23.18
CA VAL A 643 -32.26 15.72 21.72
C VAL A 643 -33.73 15.86 21.40
N SER A 644 -34.04 16.81 20.51
CA SER A 644 -35.34 16.95 19.85
C SER A 644 -35.18 16.51 18.41
N LEU A 645 -36.02 15.56 17.97
CA LEU A 645 -35.92 14.97 16.64
C LEU A 645 -37.17 15.29 15.84
N THR A 646 -36.99 15.90 14.67
CA THR A 646 -38.08 16.19 13.73
C THR A 646 -37.86 15.43 12.44
N VAL A 647 -38.81 14.58 12.07
CA VAL A 647 -38.80 13.88 10.78
C VAL A 647 -39.72 14.63 9.82
N ILE A 648 -39.16 15.09 8.72
CA ILE A 648 -39.84 15.81 7.63
C ILE A 648 -39.98 14.83 6.48
N HIS A 649 -41.19 14.30 6.33
CA HIS A 649 -41.54 13.34 5.30
C HIS A 649 -42.02 14.07 4.06
N LEU A 650 -41.21 14.04 3.00
CA LEU A 650 -41.55 14.60 1.71
C LEU A 650 -42.29 13.54 0.89
N ILE A 651 -43.55 13.82 0.61
CA ILE A 651 -44.44 12.91 -0.11
C ILE A 651 -44.64 13.46 -1.52
N ASP A 652 -44.32 12.63 -2.52
CA ASP A 652 -44.61 12.89 -3.92
C ASP A 652 -46.04 12.41 -4.24
N PRO A 653 -46.98 13.32 -4.56
CA PRO A 653 -48.37 12.95 -4.85
C PRO A 653 -48.54 12.25 -6.22
N ALA A 654 -47.56 12.35 -7.12
CA ALA A 654 -47.58 11.74 -8.45
C ALA A 654 -46.92 10.35 -8.47
N ALA A 655 -46.18 9.98 -7.42
CA ALA A 655 -45.63 8.65 -7.23
C ALA A 655 -46.75 7.65 -6.91
N GLY A 656 -47.37 7.10 -7.96
CA GLY A 656 -48.43 6.10 -7.87
C GLY A 656 -48.05 4.89 -6.99
N ALA A 657 -49.04 4.37 -6.27
CA ALA A 657 -48.97 3.26 -5.32
C ALA A 657 -48.56 1.91 -5.97
N VAL A 658 -47.29 1.78 -6.38
CA VAL A 658 -46.70 0.47 -6.65
C VAL A 658 -46.14 -0.05 -5.33
N GLN A 659 -46.87 -0.97 -4.69
CA GLN A 659 -46.39 -1.70 -3.51
C GLN A 659 -45.13 -2.48 -3.88
N SER A 660 -43.99 -1.98 -3.41
CA SER A 660 -42.70 -2.65 -3.49
C SER A 660 -42.30 -3.06 -2.08
N LEU A 661 -41.57 -4.17 -1.93
CA LEU A 661 -41.00 -4.60 -0.64
C LEU A 661 -40.21 -3.49 0.10
N ASP A 662 -39.63 -2.54 -0.64
CA ASP A 662 -38.93 -1.40 -0.05
C ASP A 662 -39.89 -0.36 0.58
N MET A 663 -41.16 -0.25 0.13
CA MET A 663 -42.19 0.62 0.73
C MET A 663 -42.65 0.08 2.08
N ASP A 664 -42.89 -1.23 2.19
CA ASP A 664 -43.33 -1.85 3.44
C ASP A 664 -42.27 -1.62 4.55
N LEU A 665 -40.99 -1.75 4.19
CA LEU A 665 -39.87 -1.45 5.10
C LEU A 665 -39.75 0.05 5.45
N ASP A 666 -40.12 0.95 4.54
CA ASP A 666 -40.15 2.39 4.80
C ASP A 666 -41.30 2.73 5.77
N ASP A 667 -42.47 2.11 5.59
CA ASP A 667 -43.63 2.26 6.47
C ASP A 667 -43.37 1.68 7.87
N ASP A 668 -42.74 0.52 7.96
CA ASP A 668 -42.36 -0.12 9.22
C ASP A 668 -41.51 0.80 10.10
N ILE A 669 -40.44 1.39 9.56
CA ILE A 669 -39.57 2.27 10.35
C ILE A 669 -40.25 3.60 10.73
N ILE A 670 -41.15 4.11 9.88
CA ILE A 670 -41.95 5.30 10.20
C ILE A 670 -42.94 4.98 11.33
N THR A 671 -43.56 3.80 11.31
CA THR A 671 -44.46 3.37 12.39
C THR A 671 -43.70 3.18 13.70
N GLU A 672 -42.48 2.64 13.66
CA GLU A 672 -41.58 2.56 14.81
C GLU A 672 -41.26 3.95 15.38
N PHE A 673 -40.96 4.93 14.51
CA PHE A 673 -40.73 6.31 14.94
C PHE A 673 -41.97 6.97 15.55
N LYS A 674 -43.15 6.78 14.94
CA LYS A 674 -44.42 7.28 15.47
C LYS A 674 -44.73 6.66 16.83
N ALA A 675 -44.47 5.37 17.01
CA ALA A 675 -44.61 4.66 18.28
C ALA A 675 -43.63 5.18 19.33
N ALA A 676 -42.36 5.39 18.98
CA ALA A 676 -41.33 5.92 19.88
C ALA A 676 -41.57 7.39 20.29
N SER A 677 -42.23 8.16 19.42
CA SER A 677 -42.59 9.57 19.63
C SER A 677 -43.91 9.74 20.39
N ALA A 678 -44.78 8.72 20.41
CA ALA A 678 -46.07 8.76 21.09
C ALA A 678 -45.88 9.03 22.60
N GLY A 679 -46.26 10.24 23.04
CA GLY A 679 -46.20 10.67 24.45
C GLY A 679 -44.93 11.42 24.85
N LYS A 680 -43.95 11.62 23.96
CA LYS A 680 -42.72 12.38 24.24
C LYS A 680 -42.73 13.72 23.49
N LYS A 681 -42.85 14.83 24.23
CA LYS A 681 -42.94 16.19 23.68
C LYS A 681 -41.76 16.71 22.83
N PRO A 682 -40.50 16.19 22.89
CA PRO A 682 -39.42 16.73 22.06
C PRO A 682 -39.35 16.15 20.63
N HIS A 683 -40.19 15.18 20.25
CA HIS A 683 -40.15 14.59 18.90
C HIS A 683 -41.36 15.01 18.07
N SER A 684 -41.15 15.34 16.79
CA SER A 684 -42.21 15.73 15.87
C SER A 684 -42.10 15.03 14.52
N TYR A 685 -43.25 14.81 13.89
CA TYR A 685 -43.39 14.24 12.56
C TYR A 685 -44.17 15.23 11.70
N VAL A 686 -43.58 15.69 10.60
CA VAL A 686 -44.16 16.67 9.69
C VAL A 686 -44.21 16.06 8.30
N THR A 687 -45.37 16.12 7.64
CA THR A 687 -45.56 15.66 6.27
C THR A 687 -45.71 16.86 5.34
N GLU A 688 -44.88 16.95 4.30
CA GLU A 688 -44.90 18.01 3.29
C GLU A 688 -45.10 17.38 1.91
N PHE A 689 -46.04 17.93 1.14
CA PHE A 689 -46.32 17.45 -0.21
C PHE A 689 -45.53 18.28 -1.22
N VAL A 690 -44.75 17.61 -2.06
CA VAL A 690 -43.85 18.28 -3.03
C VAL A 690 -44.08 17.73 -4.41
N LYS A 691 -44.37 18.60 -5.39
CA LYS A 691 -44.65 18.20 -6.77
C LYS A 691 -43.41 18.20 -7.65
N ASP A 692 -42.57 19.23 -7.51
CA ASP A 692 -41.42 19.49 -8.38
C ASP A 692 -40.16 19.88 -7.58
N SER A 693 -39.00 19.85 -8.25
CA SER A 693 -37.70 20.19 -7.66
C SER A 693 -37.62 21.63 -7.11
N VAL A 694 -38.41 22.57 -7.64
CA VAL A 694 -38.47 23.95 -7.13
C VAL A 694 -39.16 24.00 -5.77
N GLU A 695 -40.31 23.35 -5.62
CA GLU A 695 -41.00 23.24 -4.33
C GLU A 695 -40.12 22.53 -3.30
N LEU A 696 -39.40 21.49 -3.70
CA LEU A 696 -38.42 20.79 -2.86
C LEU A 696 -37.38 21.77 -2.28
N ILE A 697 -36.74 22.57 -3.14
CA ILE A 697 -35.75 23.56 -2.70
C ILE A 697 -36.37 24.60 -1.76
N THR A 698 -37.62 25.02 -2.00
CA THR A 698 -38.30 25.97 -1.10
C THR A 698 -38.55 25.40 0.29
N VAL A 699 -38.95 24.13 0.39
CA VAL A 699 -39.13 23.42 1.67
C VAL A 699 -37.78 23.26 2.37
N ILE A 700 -36.73 22.85 1.66
CA ILE A 700 -35.38 22.74 2.24
C ILE A 700 -34.92 24.09 2.79
N ARG A 701 -35.15 25.19 2.04
CA ARG A 701 -34.76 26.54 2.46
C ARG A 701 -35.53 27.07 3.67
N SER A 702 -36.77 26.66 3.89
CA SER A 702 -37.54 27.04 5.09
C SER A 702 -37.04 26.30 6.33
N VAL A 703 -36.50 25.09 6.14
CA VAL A 703 -36.08 24.17 7.21
C VAL A 703 -34.61 24.37 7.60
N GLN A 704 -33.74 24.77 6.67
CA GLN A 704 -32.28 24.71 6.79
C GLN A 704 -31.65 25.38 8.02
N ASN A 705 -32.28 26.38 8.65
CA ASN A 705 -31.73 27.12 9.79
C ASN A 705 -32.46 26.86 11.13
N SER A 706 -33.41 25.93 11.15
CA SER A 706 -34.20 25.62 12.36
C SER A 706 -33.58 24.52 13.23
N TYR A 707 -32.51 23.88 12.76
CA TYR A 707 -31.89 22.69 13.35
C TYR A 707 -30.39 22.90 13.55
N ASP A 708 -29.80 22.15 14.49
CA ASP A 708 -28.35 22.14 14.73
C ASP A 708 -27.63 21.12 13.83
N LEU A 709 -28.35 20.05 13.44
CA LEU A 709 -27.89 18.96 12.57
C LEU A 709 -29.05 18.51 11.66
N ILE A 710 -28.76 18.31 10.38
CA ILE A 710 -29.70 17.70 9.43
C ILE A 710 -29.14 16.35 8.95
N LEU A 711 -29.93 15.28 9.05
CA LEU A 711 -29.61 13.97 8.46
C LEU A 711 -30.39 13.78 7.16
N VAL A 712 -29.71 13.31 6.13
CA VAL A 712 -30.30 12.99 4.82
C VAL A 712 -29.70 11.69 4.26
N GLY A 713 -30.49 10.92 3.52
CA GLY A 713 -29.96 9.82 2.72
C GLY A 713 -29.21 10.33 1.49
N ARG A 714 -28.24 9.55 0.99
CA ARG A 714 -27.51 9.88 -0.24
C ARG A 714 -28.32 9.56 -1.50
N HIS A 715 -28.84 8.34 -1.60
CA HIS A 715 -29.59 7.86 -2.77
C HIS A 715 -31.08 7.76 -2.48
N HIS A 716 -31.85 8.40 -3.35
CA HIS A 716 -33.30 8.36 -3.38
C HIS A 716 -33.74 7.67 -4.68
N ARG A 717 -35.02 7.31 -4.79
CA ARG A 717 -35.53 6.62 -5.99
C ARG A 717 -35.30 7.49 -7.24
N SER A 718 -34.52 6.96 -8.18
CA SER A 718 -34.00 7.67 -9.37
C SER A 718 -35.06 8.19 -10.35
N PHE A 719 -36.34 7.85 -10.16
CA PHE A 719 -37.42 8.11 -11.11
C PHE A 719 -38.50 9.06 -10.58
N SER A 720 -38.32 9.67 -9.40
CA SER A 720 -39.34 10.60 -8.90
C SER A 720 -39.19 11.99 -9.53
N PRO A 721 -40.30 12.62 -9.98
CA PRO A 721 -40.30 13.95 -10.62
C PRO A 721 -39.68 15.05 -9.74
N ILE A 722 -39.74 14.90 -8.41
CA ILE A 722 -39.12 15.81 -7.44
C ILE A 722 -37.60 15.98 -7.57
N PHE A 723 -36.88 15.03 -8.19
CA PHE A 723 -35.44 15.15 -8.47
C PHE A 723 -35.12 15.50 -9.93
N MET A 724 -36.12 15.66 -10.78
CA MET A 724 -35.94 16.00 -12.19
C MET A 724 -35.34 17.41 -12.31
N GLY A 725 -34.22 17.52 -13.04
CA GLY A 725 -33.42 18.76 -13.17
C GLY A 725 -32.27 18.89 -12.16
N LEU A 726 -32.41 18.35 -10.94
CA LEU A 726 -31.32 18.28 -9.95
C LEU A 726 -30.23 17.27 -10.33
N THR A 727 -30.53 16.38 -11.27
CA THR A 727 -29.57 15.42 -11.84
C THR A 727 -28.51 16.08 -12.72
N GLU A 728 -28.85 17.19 -13.39
CA GLU A 728 -27.94 17.89 -14.30
C GLU A 728 -27.05 18.91 -13.58
N TRP A 729 -27.49 19.37 -12.39
CA TRP A 729 -26.83 20.39 -11.58
C TRP A 729 -26.39 19.79 -10.24
N ASN A 730 -25.28 19.05 -10.24
CA ASN A 730 -24.74 18.40 -9.04
C ASN A 730 -23.24 18.71 -8.89
N GLU A 731 -22.90 19.60 -7.96
CA GLU A 731 -21.51 20.01 -7.70
C GLU A 731 -20.74 18.89 -6.97
N PHE A 732 -21.41 18.23 -6.03
CA PHE A 732 -20.86 17.20 -5.14
C PHE A 732 -21.66 15.88 -5.19
N PRO A 733 -21.44 15.03 -6.22
CA PRO A 733 -22.19 13.77 -6.37
C PRO A 733 -21.92 12.74 -5.25
N GLU A 734 -20.86 12.92 -4.47
CA GLU A 734 -20.61 12.18 -3.24
C GLU A 734 -21.65 12.41 -2.13
N LEU A 735 -22.35 13.55 -2.12
CA LEU A 735 -23.38 13.87 -1.12
C LEU A 735 -24.81 13.51 -1.56
N GLY A 736 -25.02 13.18 -2.84
CA GLY A 736 -26.35 12.99 -3.40
C GLY A 736 -27.14 14.29 -3.52
N PHE A 737 -28.35 14.25 -4.09
CA PHE A 737 -29.08 15.47 -4.47
C PHE A 737 -29.41 16.39 -3.28
N LEU A 738 -29.97 15.82 -2.19
CA LEU A 738 -30.33 16.62 -1.01
C LEU A 738 -29.11 17.13 -0.27
N GLY A 739 -28.08 16.29 -0.14
CA GLY A 739 -26.82 16.68 0.50
C GLY A 739 -26.11 17.78 -0.28
N ASP A 740 -26.11 17.72 -1.61
CA ASP A 740 -25.53 18.73 -2.50
C ASP A 740 -26.27 20.08 -2.36
N VAL A 741 -27.61 20.09 -2.39
CA VAL A 741 -28.40 21.32 -2.20
C VAL A 741 -28.13 21.99 -0.84
N LEU A 742 -27.87 21.20 0.21
CA LEU A 742 -27.53 21.72 1.54
C LEU A 742 -26.04 22.10 1.69
N ALA A 743 -25.16 21.53 0.86
CA ALA A 743 -23.72 21.75 0.92
C ALA A 743 -23.21 22.77 -0.12
N SER A 744 -24.00 23.10 -1.13
CA SER A 744 -23.61 23.98 -2.23
C SER A 744 -23.25 25.39 -1.73
N SER A 745 -22.42 26.07 -2.51
CA SER A 745 -22.00 27.45 -2.22
C SER A 745 -23.16 28.46 -2.30
N ASP A 746 -24.16 28.17 -3.14
CA ASP A 746 -25.39 28.96 -3.28
C ASP A 746 -26.36 28.80 -2.10
N SER A 747 -26.15 27.80 -1.25
CA SER A 747 -26.97 27.58 -0.06
C SER A 747 -26.51 28.49 1.09
N GLN A 748 -27.42 29.32 1.61
CA GLN A 748 -27.23 30.09 2.85
C GLN A 748 -27.32 29.22 4.12
N CYS A 749 -27.31 27.90 3.97
CA CYS A 749 -27.40 26.94 5.06
C CYS A 749 -26.16 27.08 5.95
N GLN A 750 -26.31 27.39 7.24
CA GLN A 750 -25.17 27.39 8.17
C GLN A 750 -25.08 26.11 8.99
N VAL A 751 -26.00 25.17 8.77
CA VAL A 751 -26.19 23.99 9.60
C VAL A 751 -25.29 22.85 9.13
N SER A 752 -24.72 22.11 10.09
CA SER A 752 -23.97 20.89 9.80
C SER A 752 -24.90 19.79 9.27
N VAL A 753 -24.46 19.06 8.25
CA VAL A 753 -25.26 18.05 7.55
C VAL A 753 -24.55 16.71 7.61
N LEU A 754 -25.28 15.65 7.94
CA LEU A 754 -24.79 14.28 7.87
C LEU A 754 -25.52 13.53 6.76
N VAL A 755 -24.80 13.26 5.67
CA VAL A 755 -25.30 12.44 4.56
C VAL A 755 -24.99 10.99 4.86
N VAL A 756 -26.01 10.14 4.90
CA VAL A 756 -25.87 8.71 5.22
C VAL A 756 -26.10 7.87 3.97
N GLN A 757 -25.28 6.83 3.79
CA GLN A 757 -25.41 5.83 2.76
C GLN A 757 -25.43 4.44 3.40
N GLN A 758 -26.41 3.62 3.05
CA GLN A 758 -26.47 2.23 3.46
C GLN A 758 -25.37 1.41 2.74
N GLN A 759 -24.94 0.31 3.37
CA GLN A 759 -23.97 -0.63 2.80
C GLN A 759 -24.38 -1.07 1.37
N VAL A 760 -23.48 -0.88 0.40
CA VAL A 760 -23.72 -1.23 -1.02
C VAL A 760 -23.41 -2.70 -1.26
N TYR A 761 -24.42 -3.48 -1.69
CA TYR A 761 -24.24 -4.86 -2.15
C TYR A 761 -24.07 -4.90 -3.68
N ARG A 762 -22.98 -5.50 -4.20
CA ARG A 762 -22.82 -5.70 -5.65
C ARG A 762 -23.64 -6.92 -6.10
N ALA A 763 -24.30 -6.81 -7.26
CA ALA A 763 -25.30 -7.78 -7.75
C ALA A 763 -24.79 -9.22 -7.92
N GLY A 764 -23.47 -9.44 -8.08
CA GLY A 764 -22.88 -10.78 -8.11
C GLY A 764 -22.94 -11.55 -6.77
N ASP A 765 -23.22 -10.85 -5.66
CA ASP A 765 -23.27 -11.44 -4.31
C ASP A 765 -24.67 -11.95 -3.91
N ARG A 766 -25.73 -11.65 -4.68
CA ARG A 766 -27.09 -12.21 -4.42
C ARG A 766 -27.14 -13.73 -4.60
N MET A 767 -26.38 -14.27 -5.55
CA MET A 767 -26.41 -15.70 -5.87
C MET A 767 -25.62 -16.55 -4.87
N ASN A 768 -24.58 -15.99 -4.25
CA ASN A 768 -23.81 -16.66 -3.18
C ASN A 768 -24.49 -16.51 -1.81
N SER A 769 -25.15 -15.38 -1.53
CA SER A 769 -25.92 -15.23 -0.29
C SER A 769 -27.12 -16.20 -0.24
N ALA A 770 -27.78 -16.48 -1.36
CA ALA A 770 -28.84 -17.49 -1.43
C ALA A 770 -28.33 -18.92 -1.19
N LYS A 771 -27.08 -19.23 -1.61
CA LYS A 771 -26.42 -20.51 -1.31
C LYS A 771 -26.02 -20.62 0.15
N ASN A 772 -25.45 -19.57 0.73
CA ASN A 772 -24.99 -19.59 2.12
C ASN A 772 -26.16 -19.56 3.12
N LEU A 773 -27.30 -18.96 2.78
CA LEU A 773 -28.52 -19.04 3.61
C LEU A 773 -29.09 -20.47 3.68
N LEU A 774 -28.84 -21.30 2.66
CA LEU A 774 -29.19 -22.72 2.69
C LEU A 774 -28.19 -23.52 3.52
N GLU A 775 -26.89 -23.17 3.51
CA GLU A 775 -25.86 -23.81 4.35
C GLU A 775 -25.97 -23.40 5.84
N ASP A 776 -26.24 -22.13 6.16
CA ASP A 776 -26.44 -21.65 7.54
C ASP A 776 -27.72 -22.26 8.17
N SER A 777 -28.75 -22.53 7.37
CA SER A 777 -29.94 -23.24 7.84
C SER A 777 -29.66 -24.71 8.20
N ALA A 778 -28.58 -25.30 7.66
CA ALA A 778 -28.12 -26.63 8.02
C ALA A 778 -27.23 -26.59 9.29
N GLU A 779 -26.33 -25.61 9.42
CA GLU A 779 -25.50 -25.44 10.64
C GLU A 779 -26.30 -25.03 11.88
N THR A 780 -27.36 -24.22 11.71
CA THR A 780 -28.23 -23.85 12.85
C THR A 780 -29.00 -25.06 13.41
N VAL A 781 -29.26 -26.09 12.59
CA VAL A 781 -29.90 -27.34 13.03
C VAL A 781 -28.89 -28.24 13.77
N GLU A 782 -27.61 -28.24 13.39
CA GLU A 782 -26.55 -28.97 14.11
C GLU A 782 -26.19 -28.34 15.47
N ILE A 783 -26.14 -27.00 15.56
CA ILE A 783 -25.82 -26.29 16.81
C ILE A 783 -26.95 -26.46 17.86
N ILE A 784 -28.21 -26.57 17.43
CA ILE A 784 -29.33 -26.87 18.34
C ILE A 784 -29.27 -28.33 18.82
N PHE A 785 -28.76 -29.26 18.02
CA PHE A 785 -28.57 -30.66 18.41
C PHE A 785 -27.42 -30.88 19.41
N GLU A 786 -26.31 -30.14 19.29
CA GLU A 786 -25.20 -30.23 20.28
C GLU A 786 -25.54 -29.53 21.61
N SER A 787 -26.30 -28.44 21.60
CA SER A 787 -26.66 -27.70 22.82
C SER A 787 -27.61 -28.47 23.75
N THR A 788 -28.38 -29.43 23.23
CA THR A 788 -29.31 -30.26 24.03
C THR A 788 -28.64 -31.47 24.68
N GLN A 789 -27.44 -31.87 24.24
CA GLN A 789 -26.64 -32.93 24.90
C GLN A 789 -25.72 -32.40 26.00
N GLY A 790 -25.30 -31.13 25.96
CA GLY A 790 -24.38 -30.55 26.94
C GLY A 790 -24.95 -30.23 28.34
N TRP A 791 -26.27 -30.36 28.54
CA TRP A 791 -26.94 -29.98 29.79
C TRP A 791 -27.26 -31.14 30.75
N LYS A 792 -26.79 -32.36 30.48
CA LYS A 792 -27.06 -33.53 31.34
C LYS A 792 -25.94 -33.94 32.31
N ASP A 793 -24.74 -33.35 32.25
CA ASP A 793 -23.57 -33.90 32.97
C ASP A 793 -22.87 -32.97 33.97
N ILE A 794 -23.50 -31.91 34.46
CA ILE A 794 -22.90 -31.06 35.51
C ILE A 794 -23.91 -30.74 36.60
N ASP A 795 -24.17 -31.71 37.47
CA ASP A 795 -24.33 -31.46 38.91
C ASP A 795 -24.37 -32.81 39.65
N ILE A 796 -23.31 -33.12 40.40
CA ILE A 796 -23.31 -33.86 41.68
C ILE A 796 -21.86 -33.92 42.20
N SER A 797 -21.71 -33.47 43.45
CA SER A 797 -20.62 -33.75 44.40
C SER A 797 -19.36 -32.87 44.37
N ARG A 798 -19.30 -31.90 45.30
CA ARG A 798 -18.22 -31.81 46.32
C ARG A 798 -18.52 -30.72 47.36
N HIS A 799 -19.34 -31.06 48.34
CA HIS A 799 -19.25 -30.53 49.70
C HIS A 799 -18.88 -31.69 50.62
N ARG A 800 -17.70 -31.64 51.24
CA ARG A 800 -17.41 -32.36 52.48
C ARG A 800 -16.44 -31.55 53.35
N MET A 801 -16.94 -31.24 54.54
CA MET A 801 -16.21 -30.79 55.71
C MET A 801 -15.14 -31.81 56.13
N GLN A 802 -14.05 -31.34 56.74
CA GLN A 802 -13.22 -32.13 57.62
C GLN A 802 -13.79 -32.12 59.05
N PRO A 803 -13.69 -33.25 59.77
CA PRO A 803 -13.39 -33.19 61.19
C PRO A 803 -12.25 -34.17 61.55
N ARG A 804 -11.16 -33.63 62.09
CA ARG A 804 -10.46 -34.04 63.32
C ARG A 804 -9.22 -33.19 63.54
#